data_AF-A0A0S1XBH3-F1
#
_entry.id   AF-A0A0S1XBH3-F1
#
_cell.length_a   1.000
_cell.length_b   1.000
_cell.length_c   1.000
_cell.angle_alpha   90.00
_cell.angle_beta   90.00
_cell.angle_gamma   90.00
#
_symmetry.space_group_name_H-M   'P 1'
#
loop_
_entity.id
_entity.type
_entity.pdbx_description
1 polymer ?
#
loop_
_entity_poly.entity_id
_entity_poly.type
_entity_poly.pdbx_seq_one_letter_code
_entity_poly.pdbx_strand_id
1 'polypeptide(L)'
;MVILKKSLLVAILVIFSMATSPIGAHFDPPGQPAVQVNVYFIGMSLSEDMDDGANGYADIIGTYKVTHSGHGTKDGKIDMFYYDWDTLKGKNGYIKKRLLYSHKECSPLKPITVEVSMEEHNTIFSNTQLGSGSITVTKPGIYEIKLDKGKALIEVKVTPAVLYSEKCSYFYDQPPSYASSLVSSSGGYIYDWQLANMIHMWIANRTGYANMVFIFNQCFGGGMIDDLKEKLKGTGDAAFLSASRHNEASWGLADGYTPSSWPEMAKRGFKKPEGYYPKEVGEELARTGKDAPTMREIARRAEQQDPRGPYGLDSKETPQYTSIGKGDSIKIGKKADGSDVASRHAILFAGNANAKRHWNNLDRAYKALKKHGFTDTDIIVLAGNGKTMPGGTNVPGYVDGPGTKKALYEAIVNVSKKMNKNEQLVFWVSDHGNRERIENSLIKSILDPVRQPVPPKRTARRPEQVSWDLDEEFLKVVKLDPDNQPYVSILVEATPEVVEYGEKMFRNIVLYMNGQMLELTMVEPIIAYDGEPDLDAFELVYYVDEGLLTQENLIEVAWLGEPEEFIKYSITGLMISTGGINELEAEPVEAVEEQTLFELLKEYVPVYNENADNFPGFIKRIAGNERIDLEISLENGGVLNVGIVTEGGYITEFSKGRISEPTMRAWTDEEVARRIISSEDPMSTATNALKMGEIRYSGVGFGRTLRVFVFKVVIKVYRVVEVIGDLFG
;
A
#
# COMPACT_ATOMS: atom_id res chain seq x y z
N MET A 1 -30.81 46.62 -18.09
CA MET A 1 -31.56 45.63 -17.26
C MET A 1 -31.02 44.20 -17.45
N VAL A 2 -29.69 43.99 -17.33
CA VAL A 2 -29.04 42.65 -17.38
C VAL A 2 -27.89 42.55 -16.34
N ILE A 3 -27.54 43.64 -15.65
CA ILE A 3 -26.42 43.68 -14.69
C ILE A 3 -26.89 43.50 -13.22
N LEU A 4 -28.21 43.47 -12.97
CA LEU A 4 -28.78 43.31 -11.62
C LEU A 4 -29.15 41.87 -11.21
N LYS A 5 -28.76 40.85 -11.98
CA LYS A 5 -29.06 39.43 -11.68
C LYS A 5 -27.85 38.59 -11.24
N LYS A 6 -26.64 39.14 -11.22
CA LYS A 6 -25.42 38.41 -10.76
C LYS A 6 -25.09 38.60 -9.27
N SER A 7 -25.65 39.63 -8.62
CA SER A 7 -25.35 39.93 -7.21
C SER A 7 -26.27 39.21 -6.21
N LEU A 8 -27.39 38.63 -6.65
CA LEU A 8 -28.32 37.88 -5.79
C LEU A 8 -27.92 36.40 -5.63
N LEU A 9 -27.14 35.85 -6.59
CA LEU A 9 -26.66 34.46 -6.53
C LEU A 9 -25.46 34.30 -5.59
N VAL A 10 -24.64 35.36 -5.44
CA VAL A 10 -23.45 35.36 -4.57
C VAL A 10 -23.85 35.54 -3.10
N ALA A 11 -24.92 36.27 -2.80
CA ALA A 11 -25.44 36.42 -1.44
C ALA A 11 -26.10 35.14 -0.89
N ILE A 12 -26.65 34.28 -1.76
CA ILE A 12 -27.26 32.99 -1.36
C ILE A 12 -26.18 31.91 -1.14
N LEU A 13 -25.00 32.04 -1.76
CA LEU A 13 -23.86 31.13 -1.56
C LEU A 13 -23.05 31.44 -0.29
N VAL A 14 -23.12 32.68 0.24
CA VAL A 14 -22.45 33.08 1.49
C VAL A 14 -23.32 32.78 2.74
N ILE A 15 -24.61 32.54 2.56
CA ILE A 15 -25.52 32.16 3.67
C ILE A 15 -25.50 30.64 3.94
N PHE A 16 -24.90 29.83 3.06
CA PHE A 16 -24.68 28.39 3.28
C PHE A 16 -23.29 28.04 3.85
N SER A 17 -22.41 29.02 4.09
CA SER A 17 -21.08 28.80 4.67
C SER A 17 -20.97 29.09 6.17
N MET A 18 -22.09 29.37 6.85
CA MET A 18 -22.13 29.59 8.30
C MET A 18 -23.19 28.73 8.99
N ALA A 19 -23.00 27.40 8.98
CA ALA A 19 -23.56 26.50 9.97
C ALA A 19 -22.92 25.10 9.82
N THR A 20 -21.78 24.90 10.48
CA THR A 20 -21.47 23.70 11.29
C THR A 20 -20.05 23.86 11.79
N SER A 21 -19.91 24.09 13.10
CA SER A 21 -18.65 23.83 13.80
C SER A 21 -18.22 22.39 13.50
N PRO A 22 -16.93 22.10 13.21
CA PRO A 22 -16.47 20.74 13.24
C PRO A 22 -16.45 20.34 14.72
N ILE A 23 -17.54 19.70 15.16
CA ILE A 23 -17.47 18.85 16.35
C ILE A 23 -16.44 17.79 15.97
N GLY A 24 -15.22 17.92 16.51
CA GLY A 24 -14.24 16.87 16.46
C GLY A 24 -14.91 15.60 16.95
N ALA A 25 -15.00 14.60 16.08
CA ALA A 25 -15.52 13.31 16.44
C ALA A 25 -14.64 12.76 17.56
N HIS A 26 -15.17 12.81 18.77
CA HIS A 26 -14.58 12.19 19.94
C HIS A 26 -14.54 10.69 19.64
N PHE A 27 -13.32 10.13 19.66
CA PHE A 27 -13.07 8.70 19.58
C PHE A 27 -13.81 7.99 20.72
N ASP A 28 -14.53 6.92 20.38
CA ASP A 28 -15.08 5.94 21.31
C ASP A 28 -14.85 4.53 20.70
N PRO A 29 -14.01 3.65 21.29
CA PRO A 29 -14.03 2.21 21.03
C PRO A 29 -15.01 1.52 22.01
N PRO A 30 -15.33 0.19 21.97
CA PRO A 30 -15.22 -0.86 20.93
C PRO A 30 -16.47 -1.79 20.71
N GLY A 31 -16.96 -2.08 19.49
CA GLY A 31 -17.66 -3.35 19.23
C GLY A 31 -18.51 -3.51 17.94
N GLN A 32 -19.05 -4.72 17.76
CA GLN A 32 -19.89 -5.21 16.64
C GLN A 32 -20.84 -4.20 15.92
N PRO A 33 -21.20 -4.45 14.64
CA PRO A 33 -21.62 -3.39 13.72
C PRO A 33 -22.92 -2.72 14.14
N ALA A 34 -23.88 -3.47 14.70
CA ALA A 34 -24.98 -2.94 15.47
C ALA A 34 -25.47 -4.04 16.41
N VAL A 35 -25.86 -3.66 17.63
CA VAL A 35 -26.37 -4.58 18.64
C VAL A 35 -27.75 -4.16 19.09
N GLN A 36 -28.60 -5.16 19.31
CA GLN A 36 -29.83 -5.03 20.05
C GLN A 36 -29.49 -5.26 21.52
N VAL A 37 -29.64 -4.21 22.30
CA VAL A 37 -29.51 -4.27 23.75
C VAL A 37 -30.88 -4.43 24.35
N ASN A 38 -31.02 -5.42 25.24
CA ASN A 38 -32.21 -5.66 26.02
C ASN A 38 -31.84 -5.76 27.51
N VAL A 39 -32.53 -5.00 28.34
CA VAL A 39 -32.41 -5.05 29.79
C VAL A 39 -33.64 -5.74 30.34
N TYR A 40 -33.46 -6.86 31.03
CA TYR A 40 -34.53 -7.63 31.64
C TYR A 40 -34.44 -7.59 33.15
N PHE A 41 -35.58 -7.47 33.81
CA PHE A 41 -35.73 -7.87 35.19
C PHE A 41 -35.99 -9.37 35.23
N ILE A 42 -35.18 -10.12 35.99
CA ILE A 42 -35.22 -11.58 35.98
C ILE A 42 -35.58 -12.19 37.34
N GLY A 43 -35.63 -11.40 38.40
CA GLY A 43 -35.97 -11.89 39.73
C GLY A 43 -35.44 -11.03 40.86
N MET A 44 -35.53 -11.56 42.08
CA MET A 44 -35.03 -10.91 43.29
C MET A 44 -34.69 -11.92 44.40
N SER A 45 -34.13 -11.41 45.48
CA SER A 45 -33.88 -12.15 46.72
C SER A 45 -34.19 -11.25 47.91
N LEU A 46 -34.87 -11.79 48.92
CA LEU A 46 -35.14 -11.11 50.18
C LEU A 46 -34.12 -11.53 51.24
N SER A 47 -33.62 -10.57 52.02
CA SER A 47 -32.69 -10.86 53.13
C SER A 47 -33.41 -11.18 54.43
N GLU A 48 -34.63 -10.67 54.58
CA GLU A 48 -35.50 -10.93 55.71
C GLU A 48 -36.88 -11.39 55.24
N ASP A 49 -37.69 -11.77 56.22
CA ASP A 49 -39.10 -12.12 55.97
C ASP A 49 -39.83 -10.79 55.83
N MET A 50 -40.55 -10.61 54.72
CA MET A 50 -41.27 -9.38 54.42
C MET A 50 -42.75 -9.51 54.77
N ASP A 51 -43.34 -10.72 54.73
CA ASP A 51 -44.78 -10.96 54.94
C ASP A 51 -45.42 -10.13 56.07
N ASP A 52 -46.05 -9.02 55.68
CA ASP A 52 -46.83 -8.15 56.57
C ASP A 52 -48.32 -8.08 56.15
N GLY A 53 -48.72 -8.90 55.18
CA GLY A 53 -50.03 -8.92 54.53
C GLY A 53 -51.02 -9.98 55.08
N ALA A 54 -52.31 -9.79 54.81
CA ALA A 54 -53.37 -10.72 55.26
C ALA A 54 -53.46 -12.04 54.47
N ASN A 55 -52.76 -12.15 53.34
CA ASN A 55 -52.73 -13.32 52.45
C ASN A 55 -51.53 -14.26 52.71
N GLY A 56 -50.57 -13.85 53.55
CA GLY A 56 -49.37 -14.62 53.86
C GLY A 56 -48.36 -14.68 52.71
N TYR A 57 -48.34 -13.68 51.82
CA TYR A 57 -47.45 -13.61 50.67
C TYR A 57 -46.79 -12.23 50.59
N ALA A 58 -45.46 -12.16 50.50
CA ALA A 58 -44.76 -10.94 50.12
C ALA A 58 -45.03 -10.54 48.66
N ASP A 59 -46.11 -9.81 48.40
CA ASP A 59 -46.41 -9.26 47.07
C ASP A 59 -45.48 -8.07 46.78
N ILE A 60 -44.61 -8.16 45.77
CA ILE A 60 -43.63 -7.08 45.53
C ILE A 60 -44.05 -6.19 44.35
N ILE A 61 -44.05 -4.89 44.58
CA ILE A 61 -44.17 -3.86 43.55
C ILE A 61 -42.95 -2.94 43.56
N GLY A 62 -42.78 -2.18 42.49
CA GLY A 62 -41.69 -1.24 42.42
C GLY A 62 -41.69 -0.40 41.17
N THR A 63 -40.69 0.48 41.09
CA THR A 63 -40.41 1.29 39.92
C THR A 63 -39.00 1.00 39.42
N TYR A 64 -38.79 1.22 38.13
CA TYR A 64 -37.48 1.16 37.52
C TYR A 64 -37.24 2.38 36.65
N LYS A 65 -35.97 2.71 36.46
CA LYS A 65 -35.50 3.67 35.47
C LYS A 65 -34.23 3.14 34.82
N VAL A 66 -34.26 2.98 33.51
CA VAL A 66 -33.10 2.60 32.70
C VAL A 66 -32.64 3.83 31.93
N THR A 67 -31.42 4.29 32.19
CA THR A 67 -30.77 5.38 31.46
C THR A 67 -29.65 4.80 30.61
N HIS A 68 -29.75 4.95 29.29
CA HIS A 68 -28.74 4.46 28.35
C HIS A 68 -27.93 5.62 27.79
N SER A 69 -26.63 5.68 28.10
CA SER A 69 -25.76 6.81 27.74
C SER A 69 -25.74 7.08 26.24
N GLY A 70 -25.95 8.35 25.85
CA GLY A 70 -26.02 8.77 24.44
C GLY A 70 -27.30 8.36 23.71
N HIS A 71 -28.29 7.78 24.42
CA HIS A 71 -29.57 7.36 23.88
C HIS A 71 -30.72 7.94 24.72
N GLY A 72 -31.71 7.14 25.09
CA GLY A 72 -32.86 7.56 25.88
C GLY A 72 -32.89 6.99 27.30
N THR A 73 -33.87 7.47 28.05
CA THR A 73 -34.24 6.94 29.37
C THR A 73 -35.63 6.34 29.28
N LYS A 74 -35.86 5.24 30.00
CA LYS A 74 -37.18 4.63 30.15
C LYS A 74 -37.43 4.27 31.61
N ASP A 75 -38.54 4.78 32.14
CA ASP A 75 -39.08 4.43 33.45
C ASP A 75 -40.34 3.57 33.33
N GLY A 76 -40.69 2.91 34.42
CA GLY A 76 -41.92 2.13 34.50
C GLY A 76 -42.09 1.43 35.83
N LYS A 77 -43.10 0.57 35.92
CA LYS A 77 -43.42 -0.21 37.11
C LYS A 77 -43.00 -1.68 36.98
N ILE A 78 -42.72 -2.30 38.11
CA ILE A 78 -42.51 -3.73 38.30
C ILE A 78 -43.59 -4.20 39.27
N ASP A 79 -44.25 -5.29 38.93
CA ASP A 79 -45.35 -5.85 39.70
C ASP A 79 -45.17 -7.37 39.69
N MET A 80 -45.12 -7.95 40.88
CA MET A 80 -44.87 -9.38 41.12
C MET A 80 -45.86 -9.89 42.16
N PHE A 81 -47.14 -9.82 41.81
CA PHE A 81 -48.24 -10.33 42.64
C PHE A 81 -48.30 -11.86 42.63
N TYR A 82 -48.80 -12.43 43.73
CA TYR A 82 -49.12 -13.84 43.95
C TYR A 82 -47.90 -14.77 43.98
N TYR A 83 -46.75 -14.26 44.42
CA TYR A 83 -45.57 -15.08 44.68
C TYR A 83 -45.12 -14.86 46.12
N ASP A 84 -45.06 -15.94 46.89
CA ASP A 84 -44.51 -15.94 48.25
C ASP A 84 -42.99 -15.85 48.19
N TRP A 85 -42.45 -14.63 48.17
CA TRP A 85 -41.02 -14.41 48.11
C TRP A 85 -40.29 -14.78 49.41
N ASP A 86 -41.01 -14.94 50.53
CA ASP A 86 -40.44 -15.31 51.82
C ASP A 86 -39.98 -16.77 51.85
N THR A 87 -40.62 -17.64 51.08
CA THR A 87 -40.15 -19.03 50.85
C THR A 87 -38.75 -19.10 50.24
N LEU A 88 -38.27 -17.99 49.68
CA LEU A 88 -36.97 -17.84 49.03
C LEU A 88 -36.01 -16.96 49.83
N LYS A 89 -36.28 -16.67 51.10
CA LYS A 89 -35.38 -15.92 51.99
C LYS A 89 -33.94 -16.45 51.92
N GLY A 90 -33.00 -15.54 51.64
CA GLY A 90 -31.58 -15.86 51.47
C GLY A 90 -31.22 -16.61 50.17
N LYS A 91 -32.18 -16.81 49.25
CA LYS A 91 -32.00 -17.43 47.93
C LYS A 91 -32.49 -16.50 46.82
N ASN A 92 -31.96 -16.69 45.62
CA ASN A 92 -32.43 -15.97 44.43
C ASN A 92 -33.70 -16.63 43.89
N GLY A 93 -34.81 -15.90 43.87
CA GLY A 93 -36.01 -16.29 43.14
C GLY A 93 -36.03 -15.68 41.75
N TYR A 94 -36.36 -16.49 40.75
CA TYR A 94 -36.39 -16.10 39.35
C TYR A 94 -37.82 -16.04 38.85
N ILE A 95 -38.14 -15.01 38.07
CA ILE A 95 -39.40 -14.90 37.37
C ILE A 95 -39.21 -15.12 35.86
N LYS A 96 -40.33 -15.19 35.14
CA LYS A 96 -40.30 -15.04 33.68
C LYS A 96 -39.73 -13.65 33.35
N LYS A 97 -38.65 -13.61 32.56
CA LYS A 97 -37.92 -12.38 32.19
C LYS A 97 -38.89 -11.27 31.74
N ARG A 98 -38.86 -10.13 32.44
CA ARG A 98 -39.64 -8.93 32.11
C ARG A 98 -38.75 -7.91 31.43
N LEU A 99 -39.05 -7.56 30.17
CA LEU A 99 -38.26 -6.58 29.42
C LEU A 99 -38.49 -5.17 29.99
N LEU A 100 -37.43 -4.58 30.55
CA LEU A 100 -37.45 -3.21 31.04
C LEU A 100 -37.14 -2.23 29.91
N TYR A 101 -36.08 -2.47 29.17
CA TYR A 101 -35.58 -1.55 28.13
C TYR A 101 -35.06 -2.32 26.92
N SER A 102 -35.22 -1.73 25.74
CA SER A 102 -34.77 -2.30 24.48
C SER A 102 -34.33 -1.18 23.54
N HIS A 103 -33.10 -1.26 23.03
CA HIS A 103 -32.56 -0.25 22.11
C HIS A 103 -31.55 -0.87 21.15
N LYS A 104 -31.49 -0.32 19.94
CA LYS A 104 -30.49 -0.70 18.94
C LYS A 104 -29.40 0.37 18.90
N GLU A 105 -28.16 -0.02 19.06
CA GLU A 105 -27.03 0.89 18.98
C GLU A 105 -25.85 0.29 18.20
N CYS A 106 -24.89 1.13 17.87
CA CYS A 106 -23.58 0.68 17.40
C CYS A 106 -22.79 0.19 18.62
N SER A 107 -22.12 -0.96 18.52
CA SER A 107 -21.33 -1.46 19.64
C SER A 107 -20.00 -0.68 19.74
N PRO A 108 -19.39 -0.52 20.95
CA PRO A 108 -19.70 -1.20 22.21
C PRO A 108 -21.08 -0.91 22.75
N LEU A 109 -21.55 -1.79 23.63
CA LEU A 109 -22.59 -1.44 24.59
C LEU A 109 -22.18 -0.14 25.31
N LYS A 110 -22.93 0.95 25.11
CA LYS A 110 -22.73 2.16 25.89
C LYS A 110 -23.19 1.93 27.34
N PRO A 111 -22.65 2.66 28.32
CA PRO A 111 -23.03 2.49 29.72
C PRO A 111 -24.55 2.57 29.92
N ILE A 112 -25.11 1.58 30.61
CA ILE A 112 -26.51 1.54 31.02
C ILE A 112 -26.57 1.65 32.54
N THR A 113 -27.28 2.66 33.03
CA THR A 113 -27.62 2.76 34.45
C THR A 113 -29.02 2.24 34.67
N VAL A 114 -29.18 1.24 35.53
CA VAL A 114 -30.47 0.70 35.95
C VAL A 114 -30.68 1.07 37.40
N GLU A 115 -31.74 1.81 37.66
CA GLU A 115 -32.22 2.18 38.99
C GLU A 115 -33.52 1.39 39.25
N VAL A 116 -33.67 0.89 40.48
CA VAL A 116 -34.90 0.25 40.94
C VAL A 116 -35.25 0.74 42.34
N SER A 117 -36.55 0.83 42.63
CA SER A 117 -37.09 1.06 43.97
C SER A 117 -38.21 0.06 44.20
N MET A 118 -38.11 -0.73 45.26
CA MET A 118 -39.03 -1.83 45.53
C MET A 118 -39.70 -1.65 46.88
N GLU A 119 -40.95 -2.09 46.95
CA GLU A 119 -41.76 -2.10 48.15
C GLU A 119 -42.68 -3.32 48.14
N GLU A 120 -43.00 -3.79 49.32
CA GLU A 120 -44.01 -4.80 49.51
C GLU A 120 -45.37 -4.13 49.41
N HIS A 121 -46.22 -4.67 48.56
CA HIS A 121 -47.57 -4.22 48.37
C HIS A 121 -48.46 -4.79 49.47
N ASN A 122 -49.00 -3.91 50.30
CA ASN A 122 -50.00 -4.29 51.28
C ASN A 122 -51.36 -3.66 50.91
N THR A 123 -52.42 -4.45 51.02
CA THR A 123 -53.79 -4.02 50.71
C THR A 123 -54.49 -3.37 51.91
N ILE A 124 -53.97 -3.56 53.13
CA ILE A 124 -54.56 -3.12 54.39
C ILE A 124 -53.65 -2.13 55.13
N PHE A 125 -52.33 -2.34 55.10
CA PHE A 125 -51.33 -1.47 55.72
C PHE A 125 -50.58 -0.62 54.68
N SER A 126 -49.76 0.32 55.14
CA SER A 126 -48.82 1.04 54.26
C SER A 126 -47.76 0.08 53.74
N ASN A 127 -47.43 0.15 52.46
CA ASN A 127 -46.36 -0.63 51.83
C ASN A 127 -45.05 -0.55 52.62
N THR A 128 -44.41 -1.69 52.85
CA THR A 128 -43.10 -1.76 53.50
C THR A 128 -41.99 -1.61 52.47
N GLN A 129 -41.07 -0.67 52.68
CA GLN A 129 -40.01 -0.38 51.71
C GLN A 129 -38.93 -1.48 51.76
N LEU A 130 -38.67 -2.13 50.60
CA LEU A 130 -37.53 -3.05 50.44
C LEU A 130 -36.23 -2.28 50.19
N GLY A 131 -36.36 -1.04 49.69
CA GLY A 131 -35.26 -0.11 49.44
C GLY A 131 -35.13 0.25 47.96
N SER A 132 -34.11 1.05 47.67
CA SER A 132 -33.77 1.46 46.30
C SER A 132 -32.28 1.28 46.05
N GLY A 133 -31.92 1.09 44.78
CA GLY A 133 -30.54 0.89 44.39
C GLY A 133 -30.31 1.16 42.91
N SER A 134 -29.05 1.27 42.53
CA SER A 134 -28.66 1.46 41.13
C SER A 134 -27.40 0.69 40.78
N ILE A 135 -27.24 0.40 39.48
CA ILE A 135 -26.01 -0.14 38.92
C ILE A 135 -25.75 0.46 37.54
N THR A 136 -24.49 0.74 37.24
CA THR A 136 -24.05 1.07 35.88
C THR A 136 -23.30 -0.12 35.29
N VAL A 137 -23.73 -0.57 34.10
CA VAL A 137 -23.17 -1.74 33.43
C VAL A 137 -22.65 -1.37 32.05
N THR A 138 -21.51 -1.96 31.68
CA THR A 138 -20.80 -1.70 30.42
C THR A 138 -20.55 -2.98 29.61
N LYS A 139 -21.05 -4.13 30.10
CA LYS A 139 -20.92 -5.45 29.45
C LYS A 139 -22.25 -6.21 29.54
N PRO A 140 -22.51 -7.16 28.63
CA PRO A 140 -23.63 -8.09 28.81
C PRO A 140 -23.37 -9.02 30.00
N GLY A 141 -24.42 -9.41 30.70
CA GLY A 141 -24.33 -10.26 31.88
C GLY A 141 -25.55 -10.19 32.80
N ILE A 142 -25.49 -10.94 33.90
CA ILE A 142 -26.46 -10.88 34.98
C ILE A 142 -25.83 -10.06 36.12
N TYR A 143 -26.62 -9.15 36.68
CA TYR A 143 -26.19 -8.17 37.66
C TYR A 143 -27.14 -8.12 38.85
N GLU A 144 -26.59 -7.84 40.02
CA GLU A 144 -27.35 -7.67 41.26
C GLU A 144 -27.36 -6.20 41.66
N ILE A 145 -28.56 -5.64 41.90
CA ILE A 145 -28.73 -4.33 42.52
C ILE A 145 -29.07 -4.57 43.98
N LYS A 146 -28.20 -4.10 44.89
CA LYS A 146 -28.44 -4.18 46.33
C LYS A 146 -29.57 -3.22 46.72
N LEU A 147 -30.47 -3.73 47.56
CA LEU A 147 -31.54 -2.98 48.23
C LEU A 147 -31.31 -3.07 49.74
N ASP A 148 -32.09 -2.33 50.52
CA ASP A 148 -31.96 -2.32 51.98
C ASP A 148 -32.29 -3.69 52.58
N LYS A 149 -33.31 -4.37 52.01
CA LYS A 149 -33.86 -5.65 52.49
C LYS A 149 -33.77 -6.78 51.46
N GLY A 150 -32.80 -6.71 50.55
CA GLY A 150 -32.66 -7.73 49.52
C GLY A 150 -31.83 -7.31 48.32
N LYS A 151 -32.09 -7.94 47.17
CA LYS A 151 -31.44 -7.65 45.90
C LYS A 151 -32.39 -7.82 44.74
N ALA A 152 -32.29 -6.95 43.74
CA ALA A 152 -32.92 -7.12 42.43
C ALA A 152 -31.93 -7.74 41.44
N LEU A 153 -32.41 -8.64 40.57
CA LEU A 153 -31.62 -9.30 39.54
C LEU A 153 -31.98 -8.76 38.16
N ILE A 154 -30.97 -8.26 37.45
CA ILE A 154 -31.11 -7.69 36.10
C ILE A 154 -30.23 -8.48 35.13
N GLU A 155 -30.71 -8.74 33.93
CA GLU A 155 -29.90 -9.29 32.82
C GLU A 155 -29.79 -8.25 31.72
N VAL A 156 -28.56 -7.92 31.32
CA VAL A 156 -28.29 -7.16 30.10
C VAL A 156 -27.87 -8.13 29.03
N LYS A 157 -28.71 -8.29 28.01
CA LYS A 157 -28.46 -9.14 26.86
C LYS A 157 -28.18 -8.29 25.63
N VAL A 158 -27.08 -8.60 24.96
CA VAL A 158 -26.65 -7.96 23.72
C VAL A 158 -26.67 -9.01 22.62
N THR A 159 -27.40 -8.75 21.53
CA THR A 159 -27.48 -9.64 20.37
C THR A 159 -27.23 -8.87 19.07
N PRO A 160 -26.64 -9.46 18.02
CA PRO A 160 -26.44 -8.78 16.75
C PRO A 160 -27.76 -8.22 16.16
N ALA A 161 -27.75 -6.96 15.69
CA ALA A 161 -28.89 -6.30 15.06
C ALA A 161 -28.65 -6.09 13.56
N VAL A 162 -28.78 -7.17 12.78
CA VAL A 162 -28.43 -7.25 11.34
C VAL A 162 -29.02 -6.09 10.51
N LEU A 163 -30.28 -5.72 10.73
CA LEU A 163 -30.99 -4.68 9.97
C LEU A 163 -30.69 -3.24 10.42
N TYR A 164 -29.84 -3.03 11.43
CA TYR A 164 -29.50 -1.71 11.96
C TYR A 164 -28.05 -1.28 11.69
N SER A 165 -27.24 -2.18 11.13
CA SER A 165 -25.81 -1.95 10.85
C SER A 165 -25.54 -0.84 9.85
N GLU A 166 -26.52 -0.50 8.99
CA GLU A 166 -26.41 0.60 8.03
C GLU A 166 -26.14 1.98 8.67
N LYS A 167 -26.47 2.14 9.95
CA LYS A 167 -26.28 3.39 10.71
C LYS A 167 -24.95 3.46 11.46
N CYS A 168 -24.09 2.45 11.35
CA CYS A 168 -22.89 2.32 12.16
C CYS A 168 -21.64 2.19 11.29
N SER A 169 -20.67 3.09 11.47
CA SER A 169 -19.30 2.92 10.97
C SER A 169 -18.57 1.96 11.90
N TYR A 170 -17.83 0.98 11.37
CA TYR A 170 -17.21 -0.10 12.16
C TYR A 170 -15.71 -0.24 11.91
N PHE A 171 -15.10 0.83 11.41
CA PHE A 171 -13.66 0.92 11.26
C PHE A 171 -12.98 1.31 12.58
N TYR A 172 -11.94 0.58 12.95
CA TYR A 172 -11.10 0.84 14.12
C TYR A 172 -9.71 1.27 13.64
N ASP A 173 -9.41 2.56 13.83
CA ASP A 173 -8.06 3.09 13.65
C ASP A 173 -7.08 2.30 14.53
N GLN A 174 -5.89 2.07 14.02
CA GLN A 174 -4.84 1.41 14.77
C GLN A 174 -4.30 2.38 15.85
N PRO A 175 -3.97 1.89 17.07
CA PRO A 175 -3.29 2.74 18.04
C PRO A 175 -1.92 3.18 17.50
N PRO A 176 -1.51 4.46 17.67
CA PRO A 176 -0.24 4.99 17.17
C PRO A 176 1.05 4.30 17.68
N SER A 177 0.92 3.39 18.63
CA SER A 177 2.03 2.59 19.19
C SER A 177 2.23 1.26 18.47
N TYR A 178 1.47 1.00 17.41
CA TYR A 178 1.58 -0.19 16.58
C TYR A 178 1.79 0.20 15.11
N ALA A 179 2.19 -0.78 14.32
CA ALA A 179 2.17 -0.76 12.86
C ALA A 179 1.71 -2.14 12.36
N SER A 180 0.82 -2.15 11.37
CA SER A 180 0.43 -3.34 10.60
C SER A 180 1.33 -3.43 9.38
N SER A 181 1.51 -4.64 8.84
CA SER A 181 2.31 -4.80 7.63
C SER A 181 1.82 -5.89 6.70
N LEU A 182 2.09 -5.68 5.41
CA LEU A 182 2.08 -6.75 4.41
C LEU A 182 3.38 -7.55 4.56
N VAL A 183 3.30 -8.86 4.46
CA VAL A 183 4.47 -9.75 4.50
C VAL A 183 4.91 -10.05 3.07
N SER A 184 6.20 -9.89 2.77
CA SER A 184 6.76 -10.24 1.45
C SER A 184 7.24 -11.69 1.41
N SER A 185 7.39 -12.26 0.22
CA SER A 185 8.02 -13.59 0.05
C SER A 185 9.49 -13.62 0.46
N SER A 186 10.16 -12.47 0.49
CA SER A 186 11.54 -12.32 0.96
C SER A 186 11.66 -12.24 2.49
N GLY A 187 10.56 -12.36 3.23
CA GLY A 187 10.55 -12.26 4.71
C GLY A 187 10.58 -10.83 5.26
N GLY A 188 10.54 -9.82 4.37
CA GLY A 188 10.46 -8.40 4.71
C GLY A 188 9.03 -7.93 4.99
N TYR A 189 8.92 -6.74 5.55
CA TYR A 189 7.64 -6.12 5.89
C TYR A 189 7.43 -4.82 5.12
N ILE A 190 6.18 -4.59 4.74
CA ILE A 190 5.72 -3.33 4.14
C ILE A 190 4.69 -2.77 5.11
N TYR A 191 5.15 -1.85 5.98
CA TYR A 191 4.29 -1.28 7.01
C TYR A 191 3.23 -0.36 6.39
N ASP A 192 2.11 -0.22 7.08
CA ASP A 192 0.98 0.67 6.78
C ASP A 192 1.39 2.07 6.33
N TRP A 193 2.23 2.75 7.10
CA TRP A 193 2.75 4.08 6.76
C TRP A 193 3.60 4.09 5.48
N GLN A 194 4.36 3.02 5.21
CA GLN A 194 5.17 2.91 3.98
C GLN A 194 4.26 2.79 2.75
N LEU A 195 3.26 1.90 2.81
CA LEU A 195 2.29 1.75 1.74
C LEU A 195 1.50 3.03 1.50
N ALA A 196 1.02 3.67 2.57
CA ALA A 196 0.27 4.91 2.48
C ALA A 196 1.07 6.03 1.82
N ASN A 197 2.36 6.17 2.19
CA ASN A 197 3.27 7.12 1.55
C ASN A 197 3.49 6.80 0.07
N MET A 198 3.73 5.53 -0.30
CA MET A 198 3.92 5.14 -1.70
C MET A 198 2.71 5.47 -2.56
N ILE A 199 1.50 5.13 -2.10
CA ILE A 199 0.25 5.39 -2.84
C ILE A 199 0.00 6.89 -2.98
N HIS A 200 0.18 7.64 -1.89
CA HIS A 200 -0.01 9.09 -1.90
C HIS A 200 0.97 9.78 -2.86
N MET A 201 2.24 9.39 -2.81
CA MET A 201 3.28 9.98 -3.65
C MET A 201 3.09 9.65 -5.14
N TRP A 202 3.02 8.37 -5.47
CA TRP A 202 3.06 7.92 -6.86
C TRP A 202 1.72 7.98 -7.57
N ILE A 203 0.60 7.85 -6.85
CA ILE A 203 -0.71 7.89 -7.49
C ILE A 203 -1.45 9.17 -7.15
N ALA A 204 -1.68 9.47 -5.85
CA ALA A 204 -2.54 10.59 -5.49
C ALA A 204 -1.97 11.96 -5.91
N ASN A 205 -0.69 12.23 -5.62
CA ASN A 205 -0.04 13.50 -5.90
C ASN A 205 0.47 13.60 -7.34
N ARG A 206 1.08 12.53 -7.86
CA ARG A 206 1.70 12.57 -9.20
C ARG A 206 0.67 12.57 -10.32
N THR A 207 -0.32 11.67 -10.27
CA THR A 207 -1.20 11.41 -11.42
C THR A 207 -2.68 11.69 -11.14
N GLY A 208 -3.08 11.65 -9.87
CA GLY A 208 -4.47 11.69 -9.45
C GLY A 208 -5.22 10.42 -9.87
N TYR A 209 -6.46 10.31 -9.41
CA TYR A 209 -7.31 9.15 -9.67
C TYR A 209 -8.79 9.53 -9.65
N ALA A 210 -9.64 8.75 -10.33
CA ALA A 210 -11.09 8.92 -10.18
C ALA A 210 -11.58 8.30 -8.88
N ASN A 211 -11.15 7.07 -8.60
CA ASN A 211 -11.31 6.44 -7.30
C ASN A 211 -10.33 5.29 -7.05
N MET A 212 -10.17 4.93 -5.78
CA MET A 212 -9.38 3.78 -5.36
C MET A 212 -10.21 2.80 -4.51
N VAL A 213 -9.91 1.52 -4.63
CA VAL A 213 -10.49 0.47 -3.79
C VAL A 213 -9.36 -0.34 -3.18
N PHE A 214 -9.28 -0.37 -1.85
CA PHE A 214 -8.31 -1.17 -1.11
C PHE A 214 -9.01 -2.33 -0.40
N ILE A 215 -8.50 -3.55 -0.57
CA ILE A 215 -9.07 -4.77 0.01
C ILE A 215 -7.97 -5.56 0.71
N PHE A 216 -7.92 -5.50 2.04
CA PHE A 216 -6.94 -6.18 2.88
C PHE A 216 -7.53 -7.46 3.50
N ASN A 217 -7.32 -8.59 2.84
CA ASN A 217 -7.87 -9.88 3.27
C ASN A 217 -7.00 -10.61 4.31
N GLN A 218 -5.87 -10.03 4.67
CA GLN A 218 -4.87 -10.61 5.57
C GLN A 218 -5.16 -10.34 7.05
N CYS A 219 -4.45 -11.06 7.93
CA CYS A 219 -4.40 -10.75 9.35
C CYS A 219 -4.01 -9.29 9.59
N PHE A 220 -4.60 -8.67 10.63
CA PHE A 220 -4.35 -7.29 11.01
C PHE A 220 -4.57 -6.25 9.88
N GLY A 221 -5.27 -6.62 8.81
CA GLY A 221 -5.46 -5.78 7.61
C GLY A 221 -6.18 -4.47 7.89
N GLY A 222 -6.98 -4.41 8.96
CA GLY A 222 -7.67 -3.19 9.36
C GLY A 222 -6.70 -2.07 9.77
N GLY A 223 -5.51 -2.43 10.28
CA GLY A 223 -4.49 -1.44 10.63
C GLY A 223 -3.69 -0.92 9.44
N MET A 224 -3.97 -1.36 8.21
CA MET A 224 -3.38 -0.77 7.01
C MET A 224 -4.14 0.49 6.54
N ILE A 225 -5.35 0.69 7.06
CA ILE A 225 -6.35 1.58 6.45
C ILE A 225 -6.24 3.02 6.97
N ASP A 226 -5.89 3.21 8.23
CA ASP A 226 -5.88 4.53 8.89
C ASP A 226 -4.83 5.47 8.31
N ASP A 227 -3.59 5.01 8.09
CA ASP A 227 -2.56 5.80 7.40
C ASP A 227 -2.97 6.15 5.96
N LEU A 228 -3.52 5.18 5.21
CA LEU A 228 -4.01 5.41 3.85
C LEU A 228 -5.13 6.44 3.83
N LYS A 229 -6.09 6.31 4.73
CA LYS A 229 -7.23 7.23 4.88
C LYS A 229 -6.77 8.64 5.25
N GLU A 230 -5.78 8.76 6.14
CA GLU A 230 -5.20 10.05 6.50
C GLU A 230 -4.50 10.69 5.31
N LYS A 231 -3.62 9.95 4.63
CA LYS A 231 -2.85 10.46 3.48
C LYS A 231 -3.71 10.81 2.27
N LEU A 232 -4.75 10.04 2.00
CA LEU A 232 -5.64 10.27 0.86
C LEU A 232 -6.77 11.27 1.16
N LYS A 233 -6.83 11.83 2.36
CA LYS A 233 -7.90 12.75 2.74
C LYS A 233 -7.87 14.00 1.85
N GLY A 234 -8.94 14.17 1.06
CA GLY A 234 -9.08 15.31 0.16
C GLY A 234 -8.46 15.12 -1.23
N THR A 235 -7.85 13.96 -1.51
CA THR A 235 -7.23 13.68 -2.83
C THR A 235 -8.20 13.01 -3.83
N GLY A 236 -9.34 12.49 -3.37
CA GLY A 236 -10.34 11.85 -4.22
C GLY A 236 -11.26 10.90 -3.45
N ASP A 237 -12.00 10.07 -4.17
CA ASP A 237 -12.89 9.06 -3.60
C ASP A 237 -12.14 7.74 -3.39
N ALA A 238 -12.19 7.15 -2.18
CA ALA A 238 -11.62 5.83 -1.95
C ALA A 238 -12.43 5.00 -0.96
N ALA A 239 -12.44 3.69 -1.16
CA ALA A 239 -13.08 2.71 -0.28
C ALA A 239 -12.04 1.73 0.24
N PHE A 240 -12.15 1.36 1.52
CA PHE A 240 -11.20 0.48 2.21
C PHE A 240 -11.97 -0.64 2.90
N LEU A 241 -11.61 -1.88 2.59
CA LEU A 241 -12.17 -3.10 3.15
C LEU A 241 -11.05 -3.90 3.83
N SER A 242 -11.34 -4.55 4.95
CA SER A 242 -10.45 -5.55 5.54
C SER A 242 -11.21 -6.73 6.12
N ALA A 243 -10.60 -7.92 6.10
CA ALA A 243 -11.12 -9.14 6.72
C ALA A 243 -11.13 -9.08 8.25
N SER A 244 -10.22 -8.31 8.84
CA SER A 244 -10.08 -8.21 10.29
C SER A 244 -9.73 -6.81 10.78
N ARG A 245 -9.90 -6.58 12.08
CA ARG A 245 -9.39 -5.39 12.78
C ARG A 245 -7.88 -5.38 12.85
N HIS A 246 -7.33 -4.19 13.12
CA HIS A 246 -5.89 -3.99 13.31
C HIS A 246 -5.27 -4.94 14.36
N ASN A 247 -6.04 -5.42 15.35
CA ASN A 247 -5.56 -6.30 16.43
C ASN A 247 -6.08 -7.74 16.36
N GLU A 248 -6.61 -8.17 15.21
CA GLU A 248 -7.25 -9.48 15.03
C GLU A 248 -6.68 -10.19 13.80
N ALA A 249 -6.51 -11.51 13.90
CA ALA A 249 -6.16 -12.34 12.75
C ALA A 249 -7.38 -12.52 11.83
N SER A 250 -7.15 -12.70 10.54
CA SER A 250 -8.18 -13.16 9.61
C SER A 250 -8.23 -14.68 9.56
N TRP A 251 -9.39 -15.25 9.26
CA TRP A 251 -9.62 -16.70 9.31
C TRP A 251 -9.99 -17.29 7.95
N GLY A 252 -9.68 -18.59 7.81
CA GLY A 252 -9.98 -19.35 6.61
C GLY A 252 -9.89 -20.84 6.81
N LEU A 253 -10.22 -21.58 5.77
CA LEU A 253 -10.10 -23.03 5.72
C LEU A 253 -8.64 -23.43 5.47
N ALA A 254 -8.16 -24.43 6.21
CA ALA A 254 -6.83 -25.00 6.04
C ALA A 254 -6.74 -25.88 4.78
N ASP A 255 -5.52 -26.14 4.32
CA ASP A 255 -5.23 -26.83 3.05
C ASP A 255 -5.79 -28.27 2.96
N GLY A 256 -6.06 -28.91 4.10
CA GLY A 256 -6.67 -30.24 4.18
C GLY A 256 -8.21 -30.24 4.08
N TYR A 257 -8.85 -29.08 3.91
CA TYR A 257 -10.31 -28.99 3.83
C TYR A 257 -10.87 -29.69 2.58
N THR A 258 -11.93 -30.46 2.78
CA THR A 258 -12.80 -30.99 1.72
C THR A 258 -14.26 -30.76 2.11
N PRO A 259 -15.20 -30.67 1.15
CA PRO A 259 -16.63 -30.57 1.46
C PRO A 259 -17.16 -31.69 2.38
N SER A 260 -16.55 -32.88 2.31
CA SER A 260 -16.90 -34.02 3.16
C SER A 260 -16.34 -33.92 4.58
N SER A 261 -15.16 -33.31 4.77
CA SER A 261 -14.55 -33.19 6.11
C SER A 261 -15.26 -32.18 7.00
N TRP A 262 -15.98 -31.21 6.41
CA TRP A 262 -16.82 -30.28 7.17
C TRP A 262 -18.07 -29.83 6.37
N PRO A 263 -19.17 -30.61 6.47
CA PRO A 263 -20.39 -30.38 5.68
C PRO A 263 -21.08 -29.03 5.90
N GLU A 264 -20.91 -28.41 7.07
CA GLU A 264 -21.46 -27.09 7.36
C GLU A 264 -20.84 -26.00 6.47
N MET A 265 -19.53 -26.05 6.25
CA MET A 265 -18.84 -25.12 5.36
C MET A 265 -19.19 -25.39 3.90
N ALA A 266 -19.42 -26.65 3.54
CA ALA A 266 -19.91 -27.01 2.21
C ALA A 266 -21.30 -26.41 1.94
N LYS A 267 -22.22 -26.45 2.92
CA LYS A 267 -23.55 -25.79 2.83
C LYS A 267 -23.46 -24.27 2.66
N ARG A 268 -22.38 -23.66 3.17
CA ARG A 268 -22.07 -22.23 2.98
C ARG A 268 -21.33 -21.93 1.66
N GLY A 269 -21.19 -22.93 0.79
CA GLY A 269 -20.65 -22.76 -0.56
C GLY A 269 -19.13 -22.93 -0.69
N PHE A 270 -18.43 -23.30 0.39
CA PHE A 270 -16.99 -23.58 0.31
C PHE A 270 -16.75 -24.90 -0.41
N LYS A 271 -16.02 -24.85 -1.53
CA LYS A 271 -15.68 -26.03 -2.35
C LYS A 271 -14.21 -26.43 -2.22
N LYS A 272 -13.37 -25.52 -1.74
CA LYS A 272 -11.91 -25.64 -1.63
C LYS A 272 -11.41 -24.78 -0.46
N PRO A 273 -10.17 -24.95 0.02
CA PRO A 273 -9.61 -24.10 1.05
C PRO A 273 -9.55 -22.64 0.60
N GLU A 274 -10.21 -21.75 1.32
CA GLU A 274 -10.30 -20.30 1.05
C GLU A 274 -10.39 -19.53 2.37
N GLY A 275 -10.06 -18.25 2.35
CA GLY A 275 -10.40 -17.33 3.44
C GLY A 275 -11.91 -17.17 3.55
N TYR A 276 -12.43 -16.94 4.75
CA TYR A 276 -13.85 -16.74 4.97
C TYR A 276 -14.34 -15.42 4.36
N TYR A 277 -13.92 -14.29 4.92
CA TYR A 277 -14.22 -12.97 4.34
C TYR A 277 -13.78 -12.81 2.87
N PRO A 278 -12.58 -13.24 2.44
CA PRO A 278 -12.11 -13.08 1.06
C PRO A 278 -12.97 -13.82 0.04
N LYS A 279 -13.51 -14.99 0.40
CA LYS A 279 -14.47 -15.73 -0.44
C LYS A 279 -15.73 -14.90 -0.66
N GLU A 280 -16.30 -14.34 0.40
CA GLU A 280 -17.54 -13.55 0.32
C GLU A 280 -17.34 -12.23 -0.45
N VAL A 281 -16.24 -11.51 -0.19
CA VAL A 281 -15.86 -10.32 -0.97
C VAL A 281 -15.71 -10.67 -2.44
N GLY A 282 -15.02 -11.77 -2.77
CA GLY A 282 -14.83 -12.21 -4.15
C GLY A 282 -16.13 -12.59 -4.87
N GLU A 283 -17.12 -13.15 -4.16
CA GLU A 283 -18.44 -13.48 -4.74
C GLU A 283 -19.27 -12.24 -5.03
N GLU A 284 -19.27 -11.28 -4.11
CA GLU A 284 -19.96 -10.00 -4.32
C GLU A 284 -19.25 -9.15 -5.39
N LEU A 285 -17.92 -9.11 -5.39
CA LEU A 285 -17.12 -8.48 -6.45
C LEU A 285 -17.41 -9.10 -7.82
N ALA A 286 -17.70 -10.40 -7.91
CA ALA A 286 -17.96 -11.05 -9.20
C ALA A 286 -19.34 -10.69 -9.81
N ARG A 287 -20.21 -9.96 -9.10
CA ARG A 287 -21.52 -9.52 -9.61
C ARG A 287 -21.35 -8.29 -10.50
N THR A 288 -21.96 -8.34 -11.70
CA THR A 288 -21.82 -7.31 -12.73
C THR A 288 -23.19 -6.82 -13.23
N GLY A 289 -23.19 -5.85 -14.15
CA GLY A 289 -24.42 -5.33 -14.75
C GLY A 289 -25.28 -4.55 -13.76
N LYS A 290 -26.61 -4.74 -13.83
CA LYS A 290 -27.56 -4.03 -12.94
C LYS A 290 -27.42 -4.42 -11.48
N ASP A 291 -26.88 -5.61 -11.22
CA ASP A 291 -26.70 -6.15 -9.88
C ASP A 291 -25.31 -5.85 -9.30
N ALA A 292 -24.47 -5.09 -10.03
CA ALA A 292 -23.14 -4.69 -9.58
C ALA A 292 -23.25 -3.85 -8.29
N PRO A 293 -22.75 -4.35 -7.15
CA PRO A 293 -22.87 -3.68 -5.86
C PRO A 293 -21.89 -2.51 -5.74
N THR A 294 -22.19 -1.55 -4.87
CA THR A 294 -21.20 -0.58 -4.40
C THR A 294 -20.22 -1.22 -3.42
N MET A 295 -19.07 -0.59 -3.20
CA MET A 295 -18.07 -1.10 -2.25
C MET A 295 -18.62 -1.22 -0.83
N ARG A 296 -19.52 -0.30 -0.43
CA ARG A 296 -20.25 -0.41 0.82
C ARG A 296 -21.14 -1.66 0.86
N GLU A 297 -21.89 -1.92 -0.21
CA GLU A 297 -22.75 -3.11 -0.29
C GLU A 297 -21.95 -4.42 -0.26
N ILE A 298 -20.79 -4.46 -0.96
CA ILE A 298 -19.86 -5.60 -0.91
C ILE A 298 -19.39 -5.84 0.53
N ALA A 299 -18.85 -4.80 1.18
CA ALA A 299 -18.31 -4.92 2.52
C ALA A 299 -19.35 -5.44 3.52
N ARG A 300 -20.60 -4.97 3.40
CA ARG A 300 -21.72 -5.37 4.26
C ARG A 300 -22.18 -6.80 4.03
N ARG A 301 -22.36 -7.19 2.77
CA ARG A 301 -22.79 -8.56 2.47
C ARG A 301 -21.71 -9.55 2.84
N ALA A 302 -20.43 -9.22 2.58
CA ALA A 302 -19.32 -10.05 3.01
C ALA A 302 -19.27 -10.22 4.52
N GLU A 303 -19.40 -9.15 5.30
CA GLU A 303 -19.49 -9.19 6.76
C GLU A 303 -20.65 -10.07 7.27
N GLN A 304 -21.82 -10.00 6.62
CA GLN A 304 -22.99 -10.78 7.01
C GLN A 304 -22.87 -12.27 6.69
N GLN A 305 -22.18 -12.62 5.60
CA GLN A 305 -22.03 -14.01 5.16
C GLN A 305 -20.81 -14.69 5.76
N ASP A 306 -19.82 -13.91 6.22
CA ASP A 306 -18.59 -14.40 6.82
C ASP A 306 -18.88 -15.39 7.98
N PRO A 307 -18.53 -16.68 7.83
CA PRO A 307 -18.69 -17.70 8.86
C PRO A 307 -18.01 -17.39 10.20
N ARG A 308 -16.97 -16.55 10.22
CA ARG A 308 -16.24 -16.14 11.44
C ARG A 308 -16.45 -14.69 11.77
N GLY A 309 -17.15 -13.94 10.93
CA GLY A 309 -17.57 -12.58 11.19
C GLY A 309 -18.57 -12.47 12.35
N PRO A 310 -18.98 -11.24 12.71
CA PRO A 310 -19.92 -10.95 13.80
C PRO A 310 -21.28 -11.66 13.70
N TYR A 311 -21.67 -12.07 12.49
CA TYR A 311 -22.93 -12.75 12.19
C TYR A 311 -22.75 -14.25 11.90
N GLY A 312 -21.50 -14.72 11.98
CA GLY A 312 -21.10 -16.09 11.71
C GLY A 312 -21.34 -17.04 12.88
N LEU A 313 -20.62 -18.16 12.86
CA LEU A 313 -20.77 -19.26 13.82
C LEU A 313 -20.17 -18.95 15.19
N ASP A 314 -19.04 -18.25 15.25
CA ASP A 314 -18.34 -17.99 16.51
C ASP A 314 -17.58 -16.66 16.60
N SER A 315 -17.86 -15.68 15.72
CA SER A 315 -17.41 -14.28 15.83
C SER A 315 -15.91 -14.12 16.20
N LYS A 316 -15.02 -14.72 15.40
CA LYS A 316 -13.57 -14.72 15.61
C LYS A 316 -12.82 -13.62 14.85
N GLU A 317 -13.44 -13.04 13.84
CA GLU A 317 -12.90 -11.88 13.14
C GLU A 317 -13.96 -10.79 13.03
N THR A 318 -13.49 -9.56 12.97
CA THR A 318 -14.33 -8.39 12.74
C THR A 318 -13.88 -7.74 11.44
N PRO A 319 -14.54 -8.03 10.31
CA PRO A 319 -14.30 -7.30 9.08
C PRO A 319 -14.41 -5.79 9.28
N GLN A 320 -13.78 -5.02 8.42
CA GLN A 320 -13.66 -3.56 8.55
C GLN A 320 -14.05 -2.88 7.25
N TYR A 321 -14.70 -1.72 7.36
CA TYR A 321 -15.01 -0.88 6.22
C TYR A 321 -15.00 0.60 6.58
N THR A 322 -14.35 1.40 5.74
CA THR A 322 -14.49 2.86 5.74
C THR A 322 -14.28 3.40 4.34
N SER A 323 -14.53 4.70 4.17
CA SER A 323 -14.34 5.39 2.91
C SER A 323 -13.96 6.86 3.13
N ILE A 324 -13.40 7.47 2.10
CA ILE A 324 -13.19 8.92 2.00
C ILE A 324 -13.93 9.46 0.77
N GLY A 325 -14.30 10.75 0.81
CA GLY A 325 -15.09 11.36 -0.24
C GLY A 325 -16.44 10.66 -0.40
N LYS A 326 -16.79 10.29 -1.63
CA LYS A 326 -17.97 9.49 -2.00
C LYS A 326 -17.65 8.01 -2.15
N GLY A 327 -16.61 7.51 -1.47
CA GLY A 327 -16.12 6.15 -1.64
C GLY A 327 -17.15 5.05 -1.41
N ASP A 328 -18.16 5.30 -0.56
CA ASP A 328 -19.33 4.43 -0.36
C ASP A 328 -20.05 4.03 -1.66
N SER A 329 -20.06 4.93 -2.64
CA SER A 329 -20.80 4.77 -3.90
C SER A 329 -19.96 4.17 -5.04
N ILE A 330 -18.66 3.92 -4.81
CA ILE A 330 -17.79 3.33 -5.83
C ILE A 330 -18.31 1.95 -6.24
N LYS A 331 -18.33 1.69 -7.55
CA LYS A 331 -18.47 0.34 -8.12
C LYS A 331 -17.22 0.01 -8.93
N ILE A 332 -16.90 -1.27 -9.08
CA ILE A 332 -15.79 -1.67 -9.94
C ILE A 332 -16.09 -1.22 -11.37
N GLY A 333 -15.13 -0.55 -12.00
CA GLY A 333 -15.23 0.01 -13.33
C GLY A 333 -16.07 1.29 -13.45
N LYS A 334 -16.49 1.92 -12.35
CA LYS A 334 -17.28 3.16 -12.34
C LYS A 334 -16.73 4.18 -11.34
N LYS A 335 -16.96 5.46 -11.62
CA LYS A 335 -16.78 6.58 -10.70
C LYS A 335 -17.85 6.54 -9.60
N ALA A 336 -17.66 7.30 -8.52
CA ALA A 336 -18.62 7.34 -7.41
C ALA A 336 -19.98 7.97 -7.79
N ASP A 337 -20.04 8.75 -8.87
CA ASP A 337 -21.29 9.26 -9.44
C ASP A 337 -22.00 8.28 -10.39
N GLY A 338 -21.41 7.09 -10.60
CA GLY A 338 -21.95 6.04 -11.46
C GLY A 338 -21.52 6.11 -12.93
N SER A 339 -20.79 7.15 -13.34
CA SER A 339 -20.21 7.24 -14.69
C SER A 339 -19.04 6.25 -14.88
N ASP A 340 -18.67 5.97 -16.13
CA ASP A 340 -17.53 5.10 -16.44
C ASP A 340 -16.18 5.76 -16.09
N VAL A 341 -15.23 4.94 -15.64
CA VAL A 341 -13.81 5.32 -15.60
C VAL A 341 -13.17 5.12 -16.97
N ALA A 342 -12.14 5.91 -17.27
CA ALA A 342 -11.47 5.85 -18.57
C ALA A 342 -10.71 4.53 -18.77
N SER A 343 -10.02 4.06 -17.72
CA SER A 343 -9.34 2.78 -17.64
C SER A 343 -9.44 2.21 -16.23
N ARG A 344 -9.00 0.97 -16.07
CA ARG A 344 -9.01 0.24 -14.81
C ARG A 344 -7.63 -0.37 -14.59
N HIS A 345 -7.11 -0.26 -13.38
CA HIS A 345 -5.83 -0.82 -12.99
C HIS A 345 -5.99 -1.60 -11.69
N ALA A 346 -5.28 -2.71 -11.57
CA ALA A 346 -5.29 -3.50 -10.35
C ALA A 346 -3.89 -3.98 -9.99
N ILE A 347 -3.64 -4.05 -8.68
CA ILE A 347 -2.48 -4.73 -8.10
C ILE A 347 -3.02 -5.78 -7.13
N LEU A 348 -2.75 -7.05 -7.43
CA LEU A 348 -3.07 -8.18 -6.56
C LEU A 348 -1.78 -8.67 -5.91
N PHE A 349 -1.62 -8.43 -4.61
CA PHE A 349 -0.42 -8.79 -3.86
C PHE A 349 -0.68 -9.95 -2.88
N ALA A 350 0.09 -11.02 -3.00
CA ALA A 350 0.05 -12.19 -2.11
C ALA A 350 1.48 -12.60 -1.76
N GLY A 351 2.14 -11.79 -0.92
CA GLY A 351 3.59 -11.86 -0.67
C GLY A 351 4.08 -13.23 -0.20
N ASN A 352 3.74 -13.65 1.01
CA ASN A 352 4.10 -14.96 1.58
C ASN A 352 2.98 -16.00 1.39
N ALA A 353 2.51 -16.19 0.15
CA ALA A 353 1.44 -17.12 -0.25
C ALA A 353 1.82 -18.61 -0.05
N ASN A 354 1.97 -19.04 1.21
CA ASN A 354 2.50 -20.36 1.59
C ASN A 354 1.43 -21.45 1.80
N ALA A 355 0.15 -21.13 1.58
CA ALA A 355 -0.96 -22.07 1.73
C ALA A 355 -1.89 -22.04 0.50
N LYS A 356 -2.52 -23.18 0.18
CA LYS A 356 -3.48 -23.31 -0.95
C LYS A 356 -4.60 -22.27 -0.88
N ARG A 357 -5.05 -21.93 0.34
CA ARG A 357 -6.08 -20.90 0.51
C ARG A 357 -5.67 -19.52 -0.01
N HIS A 358 -4.40 -19.13 0.06
CA HIS A 358 -3.94 -17.81 -0.41
C HIS A 358 -4.02 -17.75 -1.94
N TRP A 359 -3.59 -18.82 -2.62
CA TRP A 359 -3.71 -18.97 -4.06
C TRP A 359 -5.16 -19.04 -4.55
N ASN A 360 -6.04 -19.72 -3.80
CA ASN A 360 -7.46 -19.76 -4.15
C ASN A 360 -8.15 -18.40 -3.99
N ASN A 361 -7.81 -17.63 -2.96
CA ASN A 361 -8.29 -16.26 -2.79
C ASN A 361 -7.82 -15.37 -3.95
N LEU A 362 -6.55 -15.49 -4.34
CA LEU A 362 -5.95 -14.74 -5.45
C LEU A 362 -6.64 -15.05 -6.78
N ASP A 363 -6.80 -16.34 -7.11
CA ASP A 363 -7.51 -16.79 -8.31
C ASP A 363 -8.95 -16.25 -8.36
N ARG A 364 -9.64 -16.23 -7.22
CA ARG A 364 -11.00 -15.69 -7.12
C ARG A 364 -11.04 -14.19 -7.39
N ALA A 365 -10.15 -13.42 -6.77
CA ALA A 365 -10.06 -11.98 -6.98
C ALA A 365 -9.72 -11.62 -8.43
N TYR A 366 -8.72 -12.30 -9.01
CA TYR A 366 -8.36 -12.16 -10.41
C TYR A 366 -9.57 -12.39 -11.32
N LYS A 367 -10.25 -13.54 -11.19
CA LYS A 367 -11.43 -13.86 -11.99
C LYS A 367 -12.61 -12.92 -11.77
N ALA A 368 -12.78 -12.38 -10.57
CA ALA A 368 -13.81 -11.39 -10.28
C ALA A 368 -13.54 -10.08 -11.03
N LEU A 369 -12.29 -9.60 -11.05
CA LEU A 369 -11.91 -8.41 -11.81
C LEU A 369 -12.05 -8.61 -13.32
N LYS A 370 -11.67 -9.77 -13.86
CA LYS A 370 -11.88 -10.10 -15.29
C LYS A 370 -13.35 -9.96 -15.71
N LYS A 371 -14.31 -10.28 -14.84
CA LYS A 371 -15.75 -10.10 -15.12
C LYS A 371 -16.17 -8.64 -15.25
N HIS A 372 -15.42 -7.71 -14.65
CA HIS A 372 -15.62 -6.26 -14.79
C HIS A 372 -14.85 -5.66 -15.97
N GLY A 373 -14.32 -6.50 -16.86
CA GLY A 373 -13.66 -6.07 -18.08
C GLY A 373 -12.20 -5.66 -17.89
N PHE A 374 -11.56 -6.07 -16.80
CA PHE A 374 -10.10 -5.97 -16.69
C PHE A 374 -9.44 -6.98 -17.66
N THR A 375 -8.47 -6.51 -18.42
CA THR A 375 -7.56 -7.32 -19.25
C THR A 375 -6.39 -7.82 -18.39
N ASP A 376 -5.57 -8.73 -18.94
CA ASP A 376 -4.41 -9.24 -18.19
C ASP A 376 -3.38 -8.10 -17.97
N THR A 377 -3.25 -7.19 -18.94
CA THR A 377 -2.39 -6.00 -18.85
C THR A 377 -2.87 -4.93 -17.86
N ASP A 378 -4.13 -5.02 -17.42
CA ASP A 378 -4.73 -4.12 -16.43
C ASP A 378 -4.46 -4.58 -15.00
N ILE A 379 -4.07 -5.86 -14.80
CA ILE A 379 -3.92 -6.48 -13.50
C ILE A 379 -2.47 -6.92 -13.33
N ILE A 380 -1.75 -6.32 -12.38
CA ILE A 380 -0.43 -6.80 -11.97
C ILE A 380 -0.60 -7.75 -10.78
N VAL A 381 -0.15 -8.99 -10.92
CA VAL A 381 -0.25 -10.04 -9.91
C VAL A 381 1.13 -10.42 -9.39
N LEU A 382 1.35 -10.18 -8.10
CA LEU A 382 2.62 -10.46 -7.41
C LEU A 382 2.36 -11.49 -6.30
N ALA A 383 2.93 -12.69 -6.43
CA ALA A 383 2.60 -13.79 -5.52
C ALA A 383 3.77 -14.72 -5.23
N GLY A 384 4.00 -15.01 -3.94
CA GLY A 384 5.04 -15.94 -3.50
C GLY A 384 6.41 -15.61 -4.09
N ASN A 385 7.14 -16.64 -4.52
CA ASN A 385 8.42 -16.48 -5.22
C ASN A 385 8.26 -16.18 -6.73
N GLY A 386 7.03 -16.03 -7.24
CA GLY A 386 6.72 -15.80 -8.65
C GLY A 386 6.94 -17.01 -9.58
N LYS A 387 7.35 -18.18 -9.05
CA LYS A 387 7.70 -19.37 -9.84
C LYS A 387 6.85 -20.59 -9.48
N THR A 388 6.70 -20.89 -8.19
CA THR A 388 6.03 -22.09 -7.70
C THR A 388 5.04 -21.81 -6.56
N MET A 389 3.96 -22.58 -6.54
CA MET A 389 3.00 -22.68 -5.44
C MET A 389 3.49 -23.66 -4.36
N PRO A 390 2.94 -23.61 -3.13
CA PRO A 390 3.16 -24.62 -2.10
C PRO A 390 2.86 -26.03 -2.63
N GLY A 391 3.88 -26.88 -2.67
CA GLY A 391 3.82 -28.22 -3.28
C GLY A 391 4.56 -28.36 -4.62
N GLY A 392 5.24 -27.30 -5.09
CA GLY A 392 6.17 -27.37 -6.23
C GLY A 392 5.51 -27.25 -7.61
N THR A 393 4.20 -27.02 -7.67
CA THR A 393 3.50 -26.76 -8.94
C THR A 393 3.81 -25.35 -9.43
N ASN A 394 3.96 -25.14 -10.74
CA ASN A 394 4.17 -23.81 -11.32
C ASN A 394 3.02 -22.86 -10.96
N VAL A 395 3.34 -21.58 -10.78
CA VAL A 395 2.32 -20.54 -10.61
C VAL A 395 1.41 -20.44 -11.83
N PRO A 396 0.15 -20.01 -11.67
CA PRO A 396 -0.73 -19.72 -12.80
C PRO A 396 -0.12 -18.68 -13.74
N GLY A 397 -0.39 -18.79 -15.05
CA GLY A 397 0.18 -17.90 -16.06
C GLY A 397 -0.23 -16.43 -15.97
N TYR A 398 -1.15 -16.08 -15.08
CA TYR A 398 -1.52 -14.68 -14.79
C TYR A 398 -0.64 -14.04 -13.71
N VAL A 399 0.33 -14.76 -13.13
CA VAL A 399 1.24 -14.24 -12.11
C VAL A 399 2.43 -13.58 -12.81
N ASP A 400 2.56 -12.25 -12.65
CA ASP A 400 3.57 -11.45 -13.34
C ASP A 400 4.94 -11.49 -12.65
N GLY A 401 4.97 -11.73 -11.34
CA GLY A 401 6.21 -11.67 -10.61
C GLY A 401 6.14 -12.11 -9.14
N PRO A 402 7.29 -12.06 -8.44
CA PRO A 402 7.35 -12.44 -7.05
C PRO A 402 6.68 -11.39 -6.15
N GLY A 403 6.08 -11.86 -5.05
CA GLY A 403 5.46 -11.04 -4.02
C GLY A 403 6.46 -10.33 -3.10
N THR A 404 7.46 -9.63 -3.67
CA THR A 404 8.49 -8.90 -2.92
C THR A 404 8.14 -7.42 -2.75
N LYS A 405 8.81 -6.77 -1.79
CA LYS A 405 8.69 -5.32 -1.55
C LYS A 405 9.11 -4.49 -2.77
N LYS A 406 10.22 -4.87 -3.42
CA LYS A 406 10.70 -4.26 -4.67
C LYS A 406 9.67 -4.38 -5.80
N ALA A 407 9.16 -5.59 -6.04
CA ALA A 407 8.16 -5.80 -7.09
C ALA A 407 6.86 -5.01 -6.83
N LEU A 408 6.43 -4.90 -5.58
CA LEU A 408 5.25 -4.09 -5.23
C LEU A 408 5.48 -2.60 -5.52
N TYR A 409 6.66 -2.09 -5.17
CA TYR A 409 7.04 -0.72 -5.48
C TYR A 409 7.04 -0.47 -6.99
N GLU A 410 7.70 -1.34 -7.76
CA GLU A 410 7.74 -1.25 -9.22
C GLU A 410 6.34 -1.34 -9.85
N ALA A 411 5.45 -2.18 -9.30
CA ALA A 411 4.07 -2.26 -9.73
C ALA A 411 3.30 -0.94 -9.50
N ILE A 412 3.46 -0.31 -8.33
CA ILE A 412 2.84 1.00 -8.03
C ILE A 412 3.37 2.07 -9.00
N VAL A 413 4.69 2.11 -9.23
CA VAL A 413 5.31 3.05 -10.18
C VAL A 413 4.81 2.79 -11.61
N ASN A 414 4.74 1.53 -12.05
CA ASN A 414 4.28 1.18 -13.38
C ASN A 414 2.80 1.51 -13.60
N VAL A 415 1.96 1.29 -12.58
CA VAL A 415 0.56 1.76 -12.59
C VAL A 415 0.50 3.28 -12.65
N SER A 416 1.33 4.00 -11.88
CA SER A 416 1.34 5.46 -11.90
C SER A 416 1.59 6.04 -13.30
N LYS A 417 2.47 5.42 -14.10
CA LYS A 417 2.77 5.86 -15.47
C LYS A 417 1.58 5.74 -16.41
N LYS A 418 0.64 4.83 -16.11
CA LYS A 418 -0.56 4.58 -16.90
C LYS A 418 -1.76 5.38 -16.39
N MET A 419 -1.72 5.81 -15.12
CA MET A 419 -2.85 6.42 -14.42
C MET A 419 -3.03 7.92 -14.60
N ASN A 420 -4.29 8.38 -14.50
CA ASN A 420 -4.64 9.79 -14.30
C ASN A 420 -5.95 9.96 -13.49
N LYS A 421 -6.38 11.21 -13.27
CA LYS A 421 -7.60 11.60 -12.53
C LYS A 421 -8.93 10.98 -12.98
N ASN A 422 -8.99 10.26 -14.10
CA ASN A 422 -10.21 9.63 -14.61
C ASN A 422 -10.24 8.11 -14.44
N GLU A 423 -9.25 7.53 -13.76
CA GLU A 423 -8.99 6.08 -13.77
C GLU A 423 -9.17 5.47 -12.38
N GLN A 424 -9.51 4.17 -12.34
CA GLN A 424 -9.70 3.43 -11.10
C GLN A 424 -8.50 2.54 -10.78
N LEU A 425 -8.05 2.56 -9.53
CA LEU A 425 -7.12 1.59 -8.99
C LEU A 425 -7.82 0.64 -8.01
N VAL A 426 -7.63 -0.66 -8.19
CA VAL A 426 -7.99 -1.70 -7.22
C VAL A 426 -6.71 -2.29 -6.63
N PHE A 427 -6.48 -2.06 -5.34
CA PHE A 427 -5.39 -2.65 -4.60
C PHE A 427 -5.94 -3.77 -3.71
N TRP A 428 -5.48 -4.99 -3.94
CA TRP A 428 -5.96 -6.16 -3.22
C TRP A 428 -4.79 -6.90 -2.61
N VAL A 429 -4.96 -7.32 -1.37
CA VAL A 429 -3.97 -8.14 -0.66
C VAL A 429 -4.66 -9.32 -0.02
N SER A 430 -4.08 -10.51 -0.10
CA SER A 430 -4.48 -11.66 0.70
C SER A 430 -3.28 -12.53 1.02
N ASP A 431 -2.89 -12.57 2.28
CA ASP A 431 -1.86 -13.47 2.78
C ASP A 431 -1.77 -13.40 4.33
N HIS A 432 -0.63 -13.75 4.90
CA HIS A 432 -0.25 -13.33 6.25
C HIS A 432 -0.11 -11.81 6.32
N GLY A 433 -0.52 -11.25 7.46
CA GLY A 433 -0.20 -9.90 7.86
C GLY A 433 0.40 -9.93 9.25
N ASN A 434 1.20 -8.93 9.58
CA ASN A 434 1.78 -8.80 10.92
C ASN A 434 1.28 -7.52 11.59
N ARG A 435 1.38 -7.50 12.92
CA ARG A 435 1.21 -6.30 13.74
C ARG A 435 2.28 -6.28 14.80
N GLU A 436 2.98 -5.16 14.87
CA GLU A 436 4.12 -4.99 15.77
C GLU A 436 4.06 -3.65 16.48
N ARG A 437 4.81 -3.51 17.56
CA ARG A 437 5.04 -2.23 18.21
C ARG A 437 5.77 -1.30 17.25
N ILE A 438 5.37 -0.02 17.21
CA ILE A 438 5.92 0.96 16.26
C ILE A 438 7.45 1.05 16.38
N GLU A 439 7.99 0.94 17.60
CA GLU A 439 9.43 0.97 17.86
C GLU A 439 10.16 -0.20 17.17
N ASN A 440 9.61 -1.42 17.29
CA ASN A 440 10.14 -2.60 16.63
C ASN A 440 9.98 -2.54 15.11
N SER A 441 8.87 -1.99 14.63
CA SER A 441 8.63 -1.83 13.19
C SER A 441 9.62 -0.86 12.54
N LEU A 442 9.97 0.22 13.25
CA LEU A 442 10.96 1.18 12.81
C LEU A 442 12.34 0.52 12.74
N ILE A 443 12.74 -0.21 13.78
CA ILE A 443 13.99 -0.98 13.81
C ILE A 443 14.06 -1.96 12.64
N LYS A 444 13.01 -2.78 12.44
CA LYS A 444 12.94 -3.73 11.33
C LYS A 444 12.93 -3.07 9.96
N SER A 445 12.32 -1.90 9.83
CA SER A 445 12.33 -1.13 8.59
C SER A 445 13.69 -0.50 8.31
N ILE A 446 14.45 -0.12 9.34
CA ILE A 446 15.82 0.40 9.21
C ILE A 446 16.78 -0.73 8.82
N LEU A 447 16.59 -1.91 9.41
CA LEU A 447 17.38 -3.12 9.17
C LEU A 447 16.90 -3.94 7.96
N ASP A 448 15.93 -3.45 7.18
CA ASP A 448 15.40 -4.16 6.01
C ASP A 448 16.47 -4.15 4.89
N PRO A 449 16.91 -5.33 4.39
CA PRO A 449 17.91 -5.41 3.32
C PRO A 449 17.37 -4.83 1.99
N VAL A 450 16.04 -4.70 1.84
CA VAL A 450 15.41 -4.00 0.71
C VAL A 450 15.10 -2.57 1.16
N ARG A 451 16.12 -1.70 1.10
CA ARG A 451 16.01 -0.28 1.46
C ARG A 451 14.98 0.42 0.54
N GLN A 452 13.98 1.06 1.15
CA GLN A 452 13.15 2.08 0.50
C GLN A 452 13.56 3.45 1.05
N PRO A 453 13.61 4.51 0.23
CA PRO A 453 13.90 5.85 0.73
C PRO A 453 12.81 6.28 1.72
N VAL A 454 13.16 6.37 3.01
CA VAL A 454 12.36 7.03 4.05
C VAL A 454 12.92 8.45 4.21
N PRO A 455 12.09 9.50 4.13
CA PRO A 455 12.59 10.86 4.30
C PRO A 455 13.04 11.07 5.77
N PRO A 456 14.20 11.70 6.03
CA PRO A 456 14.62 12.01 7.39
C PRO A 456 13.69 13.05 8.06
N LYS A 457 13.43 12.89 9.36
CA LYS A 457 12.77 13.91 10.20
C LYS A 457 13.78 14.91 10.75
N ARG A 458 13.53 16.19 10.51
CA ARG A 458 14.33 17.32 11.01
C ARG A 458 13.92 17.69 12.44
N THR A 459 14.81 17.56 13.42
CA THR A 459 14.58 18.06 14.79
C THR A 459 15.75 18.92 15.29
N ALA A 460 15.89 20.12 14.74
CA ALA A 460 16.81 21.12 15.28
C ALA A 460 16.04 22.07 16.22
N ARG A 461 16.55 22.29 17.45
CA ARG A 461 16.01 23.31 18.37
C ARG A 461 16.62 24.70 18.16
N ARG A 462 17.64 24.85 17.30
CA ARG A 462 18.21 26.14 16.86
C ARG A 462 18.62 26.10 15.38
N PRO A 463 18.69 27.26 14.70
CA PRO A 463 18.78 27.31 13.23
C PRO A 463 20.13 26.92 12.63
N GLU A 464 21.21 26.92 13.42
CA GLU A 464 22.60 26.86 12.91
C GLU A 464 23.37 25.61 13.37
N GLN A 465 22.67 24.60 13.88
CA GLN A 465 23.28 23.33 14.26
C GLN A 465 22.54 22.16 13.62
N VAL A 466 23.31 21.24 13.05
CA VAL A 466 22.90 19.89 12.70
C VAL A 466 23.60 18.96 13.70
N SER A 467 22.83 18.23 14.50
CA SER A 467 23.34 17.18 15.38
C SER A 467 22.50 15.93 15.22
N TRP A 468 23.18 14.77 15.18
CA TRP A 468 22.58 13.44 15.12
C TRP A 468 23.23 12.61 16.23
N ASP A 469 22.43 12.09 17.16
CA ASP A 469 22.92 11.27 18.29
C ASP A 469 22.91 9.78 17.89
N LEU A 470 24.06 9.10 18.02
CA LEU A 470 24.15 7.64 17.95
C LEU A 470 23.99 7.04 19.35
N ASP A 471 23.12 6.04 19.48
CA ASP A 471 22.77 5.39 20.76
C ASP A 471 23.92 4.52 21.31
N GLU A 472 24.18 4.61 22.62
CA GLU A 472 25.20 3.83 23.33
C GLU A 472 24.93 2.31 23.31
N GLU A 473 23.67 1.87 23.21
CA GLU A 473 23.34 0.46 23.04
C GLU A 473 23.69 -0.05 21.63
N PHE A 474 23.56 0.79 20.61
CA PHE A 474 23.91 0.47 19.22
C PHE A 474 25.41 0.17 19.10
N LEU A 475 26.27 0.96 19.76
CA LEU A 475 27.73 0.73 19.81
C LEU A 475 28.15 -0.56 20.55
N LYS A 476 27.30 -1.11 21.42
CA LYS A 476 27.57 -2.38 22.13
C LYS A 476 27.23 -3.60 21.27
N VAL A 477 26.25 -3.47 20.38
CA VAL A 477 25.79 -4.53 19.48
C VAL A 477 26.78 -4.77 18.33
N VAL A 478 27.44 -3.70 17.85
CA VAL A 478 28.47 -3.75 16.79
C VAL A 478 29.61 -4.73 17.11
N LYS A 479 29.99 -4.89 18.38
CA LYS A 479 31.12 -5.73 18.82
C LYS A 479 30.89 -7.25 18.74
N LEU A 480 29.72 -7.70 18.26
CA LEU A 480 29.28 -9.10 18.36
C LEU A 480 29.33 -9.88 17.05
N ASP A 481 29.61 -9.24 15.91
CA ASP A 481 29.52 -9.88 14.58
C ASP A 481 30.86 -9.78 13.79
N PRO A 482 31.56 -10.89 13.55
CA PRO A 482 32.88 -10.89 12.90
C PRO A 482 32.85 -10.72 11.37
N ASP A 483 31.68 -10.76 10.72
CA ASP A 483 31.55 -10.69 9.26
C ASP A 483 30.98 -9.34 8.76
N ASN A 484 31.00 -8.34 9.63
CA ASN A 484 30.48 -7.03 9.32
C ASN A 484 31.49 -6.22 8.49
N GLN A 485 31.09 -5.60 7.36
CA GLN A 485 31.97 -4.70 6.59
C GLN A 485 31.54 -3.24 6.79
N PRO A 486 32.22 -2.50 7.66
CA PRO A 486 32.00 -1.07 7.83
C PRO A 486 32.34 -0.29 6.57
N TYR A 487 31.67 0.85 6.42
CA TYR A 487 31.96 1.83 5.39
C TYR A 487 31.69 3.24 5.87
N VAL A 488 32.32 4.19 5.22
CA VAL A 488 32.04 5.62 5.32
C VAL A 488 31.56 6.07 3.96
N SER A 489 30.49 6.86 3.90
CA SER A 489 30.10 7.51 2.67
C SER A 489 29.93 9.00 2.84
N ILE A 490 30.22 9.76 1.79
CA ILE A 490 29.93 11.19 1.71
C ILE A 490 28.91 11.44 0.59
N LEU A 491 28.01 12.38 0.79
CA LEU A 491 27.08 12.83 -0.23
C LEU A 491 27.62 14.12 -0.84
N VAL A 492 27.93 14.09 -2.13
CA VAL A 492 28.45 15.23 -2.88
C VAL A 492 27.32 15.84 -3.69
N GLU A 493 27.01 17.12 -3.45
CA GLU A 493 25.96 17.86 -4.15
C GLU A 493 26.15 17.83 -5.66
N ALA A 494 25.09 17.50 -6.39
CA ALA A 494 25.11 17.37 -7.84
C ALA A 494 24.86 18.72 -8.54
N THR A 495 25.79 19.65 -8.30
CA THR A 495 25.87 20.91 -9.07
C THR A 495 26.10 20.63 -10.57
N PRO A 496 25.74 21.53 -11.50
CA PRO A 496 25.91 21.30 -12.94
C PRO A 496 27.33 20.86 -13.33
N GLU A 497 28.35 21.45 -12.70
CA GLU A 497 29.75 21.09 -12.91
C GLU A 497 30.10 19.70 -12.34
N VAL A 498 29.52 19.33 -11.21
CA VAL A 498 29.68 17.98 -10.62
C VAL A 498 28.93 16.93 -11.45
N VAL A 499 27.78 17.26 -12.03
CA VAL A 499 27.03 16.35 -12.92
C VAL A 499 27.79 16.13 -14.24
N GLU A 500 28.39 17.17 -14.80
CA GLU A 500 29.12 17.09 -16.07
C GLU A 500 30.47 16.36 -15.93
N TYR A 501 31.18 16.52 -14.81
CA TYR A 501 32.56 16.04 -14.64
C TYR A 501 32.76 15.02 -13.49
N GLY A 502 31.69 14.68 -12.77
CA GLY A 502 31.72 13.93 -11.50
C GLY A 502 32.43 12.59 -11.57
N GLU A 503 32.14 11.77 -12.59
CA GLU A 503 32.73 10.42 -12.69
C GLU A 503 34.26 10.41 -12.77
N LYS A 504 34.87 11.42 -13.40
CA LYS A 504 36.32 11.59 -13.47
C LYS A 504 36.87 12.19 -12.18
N MET A 505 36.14 13.14 -11.60
CA MET A 505 36.51 13.84 -10.38
C MET A 505 36.46 12.97 -9.13
N PHE A 506 35.41 12.16 -8.93
CA PHE A 506 35.18 11.41 -7.69
C PHE A 506 36.33 10.46 -7.36
N ARG A 507 36.97 9.88 -8.38
CA ARG A 507 38.14 9.00 -8.22
C ARG A 507 39.35 9.67 -7.57
N ASN A 508 39.43 11.00 -7.65
CA ASN A 508 40.49 11.80 -7.05
C ASN A 508 40.11 12.33 -5.65
N ILE A 509 38.87 12.12 -5.21
CA ILE A 509 38.41 12.41 -3.85
C ILE A 509 38.68 11.19 -2.99
N VAL A 510 39.60 11.34 -2.04
CA VAL A 510 39.92 10.29 -1.07
C VAL A 510 39.55 10.73 0.33
N LEU A 511 39.13 9.78 1.14
CA LEU A 511 38.93 9.99 2.57
C LEU A 511 40.12 9.43 3.34
N TYR A 512 40.46 10.08 4.44
CA TYR A 512 41.32 9.51 5.47
C TYR A 512 40.47 9.34 6.71
N MET A 513 40.37 8.11 7.21
CA MET A 513 39.75 7.81 8.49
C MET A 513 40.87 7.57 9.50
N ASN A 514 40.92 8.38 10.55
CA ASN A 514 41.95 8.29 11.60
C ASN A 514 43.39 8.24 11.05
N GLY A 515 43.64 9.00 9.97
CA GLY A 515 44.94 9.07 9.29
C GLY A 515 45.22 7.94 8.28
N GLN A 516 44.35 6.94 8.15
CA GLN A 516 44.46 5.91 7.12
C GLN A 516 43.59 6.25 5.91
N MET A 517 44.21 6.26 4.73
CA MET A 517 43.52 6.51 3.47
C MET A 517 42.51 5.40 3.18
N LEU A 518 41.33 5.79 2.73
CA LEU A 518 40.27 4.94 2.22
C LEU A 518 40.12 5.19 0.72
N GLU A 519 39.96 4.10 -0.03
CA GLU A 519 39.74 4.16 -1.47
C GLU A 519 38.25 4.21 -1.79
N LEU A 520 37.90 5.07 -2.75
CA LEU A 520 36.53 5.17 -3.25
C LEU A 520 36.14 3.82 -3.85
N THR A 521 35.14 3.20 -3.26
CA THR A 521 34.68 1.87 -3.63
C THR A 521 33.51 1.93 -4.60
N MET A 522 32.57 2.85 -4.37
CA MET A 522 31.35 2.97 -5.16
C MET A 522 30.87 4.42 -5.22
N VAL A 523 30.19 4.78 -6.31
CA VAL A 523 29.48 6.05 -6.47
C VAL A 523 28.03 5.73 -6.83
N GLU A 524 27.08 6.25 -6.06
CA GLU A 524 25.64 6.09 -6.32
C GLU A 524 24.97 7.45 -6.53
N PRO A 525 24.22 7.69 -7.62
CA PRO A 525 23.46 8.93 -7.78
C PRO A 525 22.28 8.97 -6.80
N ILE A 526 22.12 10.10 -6.11
CA ILE A 526 21.00 10.42 -5.25
C ILE A 526 20.10 11.43 -5.95
N ILE A 527 18.90 10.97 -6.27
CA ILE A 527 17.80 11.81 -6.73
C ILE A 527 16.86 11.95 -5.52
N ALA A 528 16.79 13.14 -4.94
CA ALA A 528 15.83 13.43 -3.88
C ALA A 528 14.45 13.72 -4.50
N TYR A 529 13.41 13.42 -3.73
CA TYR A 529 12.04 13.69 -4.15
C TYR A 529 11.51 14.87 -3.35
N ASP A 530 12.04 16.06 -3.66
CA ASP A 530 11.46 17.33 -3.24
C ASP A 530 10.49 17.89 -4.30
N GLY A 531 10.23 19.21 -4.29
CA GLY A 531 9.27 19.83 -5.22
C GLY A 531 9.70 19.80 -6.69
N GLU A 532 10.97 19.57 -7.00
CA GLU A 532 11.54 19.56 -8.35
C GLU A 532 12.55 18.39 -8.46
N PRO A 533 12.15 17.22 -9.01
CA PRO A 533 13.02 16.05 -9.01
C PRO A 533 14.17 16.21 -10.02
N ASP A 534 15.34 16.59 -9.53
CA ASP A 534 16.62 16.59 -10.22
C ASP A 534 17.63 15.68 -9.51
N LEU A 535 18.83 15.58 -10.07
CA LEU A 535 19.92 14.87 -9.43
C LEU A 535 20.47 15.80 -8.35
N ASP A 536 20.26 15.45 -7.08
CA ASP A 536 20.60 16.30 -5.93
C ASP A 536 22.01 16.03 -5.40
N ALA A 537 22.47 14.78 -5.44
CA ALA A 537 23.79 14.42 -4.95
C ALA A 537 24.32 13.11 -5.57
N PHE A 538 25.57 12.78 -5.26
CA PHE A 538 26.19 11.49 -5.45
C PHE A 538 26.69 10.97 -4.10
N GLU A 539 26.33 9.75 -3.72
CA GLU A 539 26.92 9.04 -2.59
C GLU A 539 28.22 8.39 -3.00
N LEU A 540 29.33 8.79 -2.40
CA LEU A 540 30.65 8.20 -2.58
C LEU A 540 30.93 7.31 -1.37
N VAL A 541 31.05 6.00 -1.58
CA VAL A 541 31.19 4.98 -0.54
C VAL A 541 32.63 4.49 -0.46
N TYR A 542 33.15 4.38 0.75
CA TYR A 542 34.51 3.97 1.10
C TYR A 542 34.44 2.88 2.15
N TYR A 543 34.88 1.66 1.81
CA TYR A 543 34.95 0.59 2.82
C TYR A 543 36.02 0.87 3.87
N VAL A 544 35.72 0.48 5.11
CA VAL A 544 36.52 0.79 6.30
C VAL A 544 36.79 -0.51 7.04
N ASP A 545 38.05 -0.74 7.38
CA ASP A 545 38.42 -1.78 8.34
C ASP A 545 37.81 -1.45 9.71
N GLU A 546 37.06 -2.38 10.31
CA GLU A 546 36.44 -2.18 11.62
C GLU A 546 37.45 -1.77 12.69
N GLY A 547 38.68 -2.27 12.63
CA GLY A 547 39.76 -1.93 13.56
C GLY A 547 40.21 -0.47 13.47
N LEU A 548 39.84 0.23 12.40
CA LEU A 548 40.12 1.66 12.21
C LEU A 548 39.09 2.55 12.90
N LEU A 549 37.89 2.03 13.22
CA LEU A 549 36.84 2.77 13.91
C LEU A 549 37.11 2.84 15.41
N THR A 550 37.15 4.05 15.94
CA THR A 550 37.30 4.29 17.39
C THR A 550 36.09 5.01 17.96
N GLN A 551 36.13 5.37 19.25
CA GLN A 551 35.09 6.19 19.87
C GLN A 551 35.06 7.62 19.30
N GLU A 552 36.21 8.12 18.83
CA GLU A 552 36.36 9.41 18.17
C GLU A 552 37.00 9.21 16.80
N ASN A 553 36.24 9.44 15.75
CA ASN A 553 36.70 9.21 14.38
C ASN A 553 36.96 10.56 13.70
N LEU A 554 38.21 10.79 13.29
CA LEU A 554 38.61 11.92 12.46
C LEU A 554 38.50 11.50 10.99
N ILE A 555 37.64 12.18 10.24
CA ILE A 555 37.50 11.98 8.79
C ILE A 555 38.02 13.23 8.10
N GLU A 556 39.06 13.05 7.29
CA GLU A 556 39.67 14.11 6.49
C GLU A 556 39.45 13.81 5.02
N VAL A 557 39.12 14.83 4.24
CA VAL A 557 38.92 14.71 2.79
C VAL A 557 40.14 15.29 2.11
N ALA A 558 40.69 14.57 1.15
CA ALA A 558 41.79 15.06 0.34
C ALA A 558 41.51 14.91 -1.15
N TRP A 559 42.24 15.71 -1.92
CA TRP A 559 42.27 15.67 -3.38
C TRP A 559 43.63 15.14 -3.85
N LEU A 560 43.63 14.09 -4.67
CA LEU A 560 44.85 13.49 -5.21
C LEU A 560 45.07 13.77 -6.71
N GLY A 561 44.15 14.49 -7.35
CA GLY A 561 44.31 14.92 -8.74
C GLY A 561 45.22 16.13 -8.89
N GLU A 562 45.52 16.52 -10.12
CA GLU A 562 46.25 17.77 -10.39
C GLU A 562 45.40 18.98 -9.92
N PRO A 563 46.02 20.06 -9.39
CA PRO A 563 45.29 21.23 -8.92
C PRO A 563 44.40 21.88 -9.98
N GLU A 564 44.80 21.81 -11.25
CA GLU A 564 44.05 22.35 -12.39
C GLU A 564 42.81 21.53 -12.75
N GLU A 565 42.72 20.29 -12.26
CA GLU A 565 41.55 19.40 -12.41
C GLU A 565 40.57 19.52 -11.23
N PHE A 566 40.91 20.30 -10.20
CA PHE A 566 40.08 20.45 -9.01
C PHE A 566 38.82 21.26 -9.33
N ILE A 567 37.67 20.58 -9.25
CA ILE A 567 36.35 21.22 -9.30
C ILE A 567 35.89 21.44 -7.87
N LYS A 568 35.35 22.62 -7.58
CA LYS A 568 34.79 22.91 -6.26
C LYS A 568 33.49 22.10 -6.07
N TYR A 569 33.35 21.42 -4.94
CA TYR A 569 32.17 20.64 -4.59
C TYR A 569 31.74 20.87 -3.14
N SER A 570 30.49 20.53 -2.84
CA SER A 570 29.93 20.56 -1.49
C SER A 570 29.68 19.14 -1.00
N ILE A 571 30.11 18.83 0.22
CA ILE A 571 29.69 17.61 0.92
C ILE A 571 28.46 17.96 1.76
N THR A 572 27.31 17.38 1.42
CA THR A 572 26.01 17.66 2.04
C THR A 572 25.62 16.60 3.08
N GLY A 573 26.27 15.44 3.05
CA GLY A 573 26.07 14.36 4.00
C GLY A 573 27.35 13.58 4.24
N LEU A 574 27.46 13.00 5.43
CA LEU A 574 28.52 12.07 5.81
C LEU A 574 27.87 10.97 6.64
N MET A 575 28.11 9.73 6.27
CA MET A 575 27.60 8.54 6.95
C MET A 575 28.76 7.64 7.33
N ILE A 576 28.71 7.08 8.55
CA ILE A 576 29.57 5.99 8.97
C ILE A 576 28.63 4.83 9.29
N SER A 577 28.75 3.74 8.55
CA SER A 577 28.02 2.51 8.76
C SER A 577 28.97 1.44 9.23
N THR A 578 28.55 0.64 10.19
CA THR A 578 29.33 -0.51 10.66
C THR A 578 29.13 -1.75 9.80
N GLY A 579 28.27 -1.65 8.76
CA GLY A 579 27.81 -2.79 7.98
C GLY A 579 26.65 -3.54 8.67
N GLY A 580 26.02 -4.44 7.91
CA GLY A 580 24.95 -5.35 8.31
C GLY A 580 23.74 -5.10 7.42
N ILE A 581 23.36 -5.98 6.49
CA ILE A 581 23.33 -7.45 6.52
C ILE A 581 23.73 -7.99 5.13
N ASN A 582 24.64 -8.97 5.06
CA ASN A 582 25.08 -9.59 3.80
C ASN A 582 23.95 -10.31 3.05
N GLU A 583 24.07 -10.26 1.73
CA GLU A 583 23.43 -11.13 0.75
C GLU A 583 23.56 -12.60 1.16
N LEU A 584 22.45 -13.33 1.13
CA LEU A 584 22.46 -14.79 1.27
C LEU A 584 23.34 -15.40 0.16
N GLU A 585 24.29 -16.24 0.57
CA GLU A 585 25.19 -16.99 -0.29
C GLU A 585 24.47 -17.55 -1.53
N ALA A 586 24.96 -17.17 -2.71
CA ALA A 586 24.54 -17.79 -3.95
C ALA A 586 25.03 -19.24 -3.99
N GLU A 587 24.10 -20.20 -4.02
CA GLU A 587 24.41 -21.53 -4.57
C GLU A 587 24.94 -21.34 -6.00
N PRO A 588 25.89 -22.17 -6.47
CA PRO A 588 26.56 -21.96 -7.75
C PRO A 588 25.53 -22.01 -8.88
N VAL A 589 25.17 -20.84 -9.38
CA VAL A 589 24.38 -20.68 -10.60
C VAL A 589 25.33 -20.93 -11.75
N GLU A 590 25.10 -21.99 -12.51
CA GLU A 590 25.70 -22.12 -13.84
C GLU A 590 25.41 -20.83 -14.62
N ALA A 591 26.47 -20.18 -15.09
CA ALA A 591 26.39 -18.90 -15.81
C ALA A 591 25.36 -19.00 -16.93
N VAL A 592 24.24 -18.29 -16.79
CA VAL A 592 23.40 -17.93 -17.92
C VAL A 592 24.11 -16.76 -18.58
N GLU A 593 24.79 -17.02 -19.70
CA GLU A 593 25.46 -15.99 -20.48
C GLU A 593 24.48 -14.84 -20.79
N GLU A 594 24.81 -13.63 -20.34
CA GLU A 594 24.13 -12.42 -20.78
C GLU A 594 24.14 -12.37 -22.32
N GLN A 595 22.99 -12.07 -22.93
CA GLN A 595 22.92 -11.90 -24.38
C GLN A 595 23.89 -10.77 -24.79
N THR A 596 24.90 -11.12 -25.59
CA THR A 596 25.89 -10.14 -26.05
C THR A 596 25.21 -9.05 -26.91
N LEU A 597 25.77 -7.84 -26.96
CA LEU A 597 25.26 -6.73 -27.79
C LEU A 597 25.06 -7.14 -29.25
N PHE A 598 25.88 -8.05 -29.77
CA PHE A 598 25.72 -8.59 -31.12
C PHE A 598 24.43 -9.39 -31.29
N GLU A 599 24.06 -10.24 -30.33
CA GLU A 599 22.82 -11.02 -30.38
C GLU A 599 21.59 -10.10 -30.27
N LEU A 600 21.65 -9.09 -29.41
CA LEU A 600 20.60 -8.06 -29.31
C LEU A 600 20.40 -7.30 -30.63
N LEU A 601 21.49 -6.85 -31.27
CA LEU A 601 21.42 -6.17 -32.57
C LEU A 601 20.86 -7.08 -33.67
N LYS A 602 21.22 -8.37 -33.64
CA LYS A 602 20.76 -9.36 -34.60
C LYS A 602 19.26 -9.65 -34.45
N GLU A 603 18.76 -9.73 -33.21
CA GLU A 603 17.32 -9.85 -32.92
C GLU A 603 16.51 -8.64 -33.42
N TYR A 604 17.16 -7.49 -33.58
CA TYR A 604 16.52 -6.25 -34.03
C TYR A 604 16.43 -6.10 -35.56
N VAL A 605 17.15 -6.92 -36.34
CA VAL A 605 17.14 -6.88 -37.82
C VAL A 605 15.73 -7.06 -38.43
N PRO A 606 14.88 -8.00 -37.95
CA PRO A 606 13.50 -8.13 -38.43
C PRO A 606 12.68 -6.86 -38.21
N VAL A 607 12.82 -6.21 -37.05
CA VAL A 607 12.10 -4.98 -36.70
C VAL A 607 12.49 -3.83 -37.64
N TYR A 608 13.78 -3.69 -37.97
CA TYR A 608 14.24 -2.74 -38.97
C TYR A 608 13.59 -2.99 -40.35
N ASN A 609 13.61 -4.25 -40.83
CA ASN A 609 13.11 -4.60 -42.15
C ASN A 609 11.59 -4.43 -42.28
N GLU A 610 10.82 -4.72 -41.22
CA GLU A 610 9.37 -4.47 -41.18
C GLU A 610 9.02 -2.98 -41.32
N ASN A 611 9.92 -2.09 -40.88
CA ASN A 611 9.73 -0.65 -40.91
C ASN A 611 10.43 0.05 -42.07
N ALA A 612 11.20 -0.69 -42.88
CA ALA A 612 12.03 -0.13 -43.94
C ALA A 612 11.23 0.67 -44.97
N ASP A 613 9.96 0.33 -45.18
CA ASP A 613 9.12 1.03 -46.13
C ASP A 613 8.67 2.42 -45.71
N ASN A 614 8.61 2.65 -44.40
CA ASN A 614 8.19 3.91 -43.80
C ASN A 614 9.31 4.95 -43.74
N PHE A 615 10.51 4.59 -44.20
CA PHE A 615 11.65 5.49 -44.16
C PHE A 615 11.51 6.68 -45.12
N PRO A 616 11.83 7.91 -44.65
CA PRO A 616 11.98 9.06 -45.53
C PRO A 616 12.91 8.76 -46.70
N GLY A 617 12.56 9.24 -47.90
CA GLY A 617 13.27 8.88 -49.14
C GLY A 617 14.78 9.20 -49.14
N PHE A 618 15.25 10.10 -48.28
CA PHE A 618 16.68 10.36 -48.12
C PHE A 618 17.43 9.23 -47.37
N ILE A 619 16.77 8.54 -46.41
CA ILE A 619 17.32 7.39 -45.68
C ILE A 619 17.37 6.16 -46.59
N LYS A 620 16.29 5.86 -47.34
CA LYS A 620 16.29 4.80 -48.36
C LYS A 620 17.37 4.99 -49.44
N ARG A 621 17.73 6.24 -49.75
CA ARG A 621 18.80 6.57 -50.72
C ARG A 621 20.21 6.34 -50.16
N ILE A 622 20.36 6.37 -48.83
CA ILE A 622 21.64 6.17 -48.13
C ILE A 622 21.84 4.69 -47.79
N ALA A 623 20.81 4.02 -47.26
CA ALA A 623 20.83 2.58 -46.95
C ALA A 623 20.42 1.71 -48.15
N GLY A 624 20.43 2.26 -49.37
CA GLY A 624 19.82 1.64 -50.55
C GLY A 624 20.49 0.33 -50.93
N ASN A 625 21.73 0.39 -51.43
CA ASN A 625 22.52 -0.81 -51.77
C ASN A 625 23.94 -0.62 -51.21
N GLU A 626 24.11 -0.86 -49.91
CA GLU A 626 25.37 -0.59 -49.20
C GLU A 626 25.91 -1.83 -48.48
N ARG A 627 27.24 -1.91 -48.41
CA ARG A 627 28.02 -2.82 -47.58
C ARG A 627 28.66 -1.99 -46.47
N ILE A 628 28.14 -2.11 -45.26
CA ILE A 628 28.48 -1.27 -44.12
C ILE A 628 29.38 -2.07 -43.17
N ASP A 629 30.52 -1.47 -42.84
CA ASP A 629 31.41 -1.93 -41.77
C ASP A 629 31.16 -1.04 -40.54
N LEU A 630 30.44 -1.57 -39.55
CA LEU A 630 30.07 -0.87 -38.32
C LEU A 630 31.02 -1.27 -37.19
N GLU A 631 31.65 -0.28 -36.59
CA GLU A 631 32.54 -0.43 -35.43
C GLU A 631 31.89 0.19 -34.19
N ILE A 632 31.68 -0.63 -33.15
CA ILE A 632 31.07 -0.22 -31.88
C ILE A 632 32.13 -0.33 -30.79
N SER A 633 32.47 0.81 -30.17
CA SER A 633 33.31 0.84 -28.97
C SER A 633 32.51 0.32 -27.77
N LEU A 634 32.96 -0.77 -27.16
CA LEU A 634 32.31 -1.38 -26.00
C LEU A 634 32.81 -0.72 -24.72
N GLU A 635 31.97 -0.71 -23.68
CA GLU A 635 32.29 -0.09 -22.38
C GLU A 635 33.48 -0.78 -21.70
N ASN A 636 33.71 -2.07 -21.99
CA ASN A 636 34.86 -2.84 -21.51
C ASN A 636 36.18 -2.54 -22.24
N GLY A 637 36.22 -1.52 -23.10
CA GLY A 637 37.38 -1.16 -23.93
C GLY A 637 37.58 -2.05 -25.16
N GLY A 638 36.71 -3.04 -25.37
CA GLY A 638 36.67 -3.88 -26.56
C GLY A 638 36.03 -3.18 -27.75
N VAL A 639 36.10 -3.82 -28.93
CA VAL A 639 35.48 -3.32 -30.15
C VAL A 639 34.65 -4.41 -30.79
N LEU A 640 33.35 -4.17 -30.94
CA LEU A 640 32.45 -5.02 -31.71
C LEU A 640 32.38 -4.54 -33.16
N ASN A 641 32.86 -5.36 -34.09
CA ASN A 641 32.73 -5.12 -35.52
C ASN A 641 31.50 -5.87 -36.06
N VAL A 642 30.69 -5.20 -36.87
CA VAL A 642 29.47 -5.75 -37.47
C VAL A 642 29.44 -5.42 -38.96
N GLY A 643 29.29 -6.45 -39.79
CA GLY A 643 29.07 -6.33 -41.22
C GLY A 643 27.59 -6.32 -41.55
N ILE A 644 27.14 -5.33 -42.33
CA ILE A 644 25.74 -5.18 -42.73
C ILE A 644 25.67 -5.02 -44.25
N VAL A 645 24.86 -5.82 -44.94
CA VAL A 645 24.54 -5.64 -46.35
C VAL A 645 23.10 -5.22 -46.49
N THR A 646 22.87 -4.17 -47.26
CA THR A 646 21.55 -3.65 -47.58
C THR A 646 21.27 -3.74 -49.06
N GLU A 647 20.05 -4.12 -49.43
CA GLU A 647 19.53 -4.09 -50.80
C GLU A 647 18.13 -3.45 -50.80
N GLY A 648 17.93 -2.43 -51.63
CA GLY A 648 16.69 -1.64 -51.66
C GLY A 648 16.31 -0.96 -50.34
N GLY A 649 17.22 -0.80 -49.38
CA GLY A 649 16.91 -0.29 -48.03
C GLY A 649 16.73 -1.37 -46.96
N TYR A 650 16.65 -2.66 -47.33
CA TYR A 650 16.48 -3.79 -46.41
C TYR A 650 17.82 -4.42 -46.07
N ILE A 651 18.00 -4.86 -44.84
CA ILE A 651 19.15 -5.66 -44.42
C ILE A 651 18.97 -7.08 -44.95
N THR A 652 19.86 -7.49 -45.86
CA THR A 652 19.92 -8.84 -46.45
C THR A 652 21.01 -9.70 -45.84
N GLU A 653 22.02 -9.09 -45.21
CA GLU A 653 23.09 -9.78 -44.48
C GLU A 653 23.46 -9.01 -43.20
N PHE A 654 23.60 -9.73 -42.08
CA PHE A 654 24.03 -9.18 -40.80
C PHE A 654 24.98 -10.17 -40.12
N SER A 655 26.25 -9.81 -39.96
CA SER A 655 27.31 -10.73 -39.53
C SER A 655 28.25 -10.12 -38.50
N LYS A 656 28.75 -10.95 -37.57
CA LYS A 656 29.80 -10.55 -36.62
C LYS A 656 31.14 -10.49 -37.35
N GLY A 657 31.89 -9.41 -37.15
CA GLY A 657 33.17 -9.15 -37.79
C GLY A 657 33.07 -8.14 -38.94
N ARG A 658 34.22 -7.76 -39.50
CA ARG A 658 34.31 -6.79 -40.59
C ARG A 658 33.87 -7.40 -41.91
N ILE A 659 33.23 -6.59 -42.76
CA ILE A 659 32.83 -6.99 -44.11
C ILE A 659 33.91 -6.66 -45.14
N SER A 660 34.09 -7.51 -46.15
CA SER A 660 34.98 -7.25 -47.28
C SER A 660 34.37 -6.23 -48.24
N GLU A 661 35.23 -5.35 -48.76
CA GLU A 661 34.88 -4.28 -49.70
C GLU A 661 33.71 -3.39 -49.21
N PRO A 662 33.82 -2.77 -48.02
CA PRO A 662 32.76 -1.92 -47.52
C PRO A 662 32.61 -0.70 -48.43
N THR A 663 31.38 -0.31 -48.70
CA THR A 663 31.04 0.94 -49.38
C THR A 663 30.84 2.08 -48.38
N MET A 664 30.57 1.74 -47.12
CA MET A 664 30.44 2.66 -46.00
C MET A 664 31.09 2.08 -44.75
N ARG A 665 31.72 2.95 -43.95
CA ARG A 665 32.14 2.66 -42.59
C ARG A 665 31.34 3.51 -41.62
N ALA A 666 30.94 2.94 -40.50
CA ALA A 666 30.22 3.63 -39.44
C ALA A 666 30.88 3.34 -38.08
N TRP A 667 30.83 4.33 -37.19
CA TRP A 667 31.37 4.24 -35.84
C TRP A 667 30.36 4.78 -34.84
N THR A 668 30.21 4.08 -33.72
CA THR A 668 29.37 4.45 -32.58
C THR A 668 29.93 3.80 -31.31
N ASP A 669 29.34 4.06 -30.16
CA ASP A 669 29.61 3.34 -28.91
C ASP A 669 28.43 2.47 -28.49
N GLU A 670 28.68 1.61 -27.50
CA GLU A 670 27.72 0.67 -26.94
C GLU A 670 26.52 1.36 -26.27
N GLU A 671 26.75 2.48 -25.60
CA GLU A 671 25.68 3.27 -24.98
C GLU A 671 24.68 3.75 -26.05
N VAL A 672 25.16 4.36 -27.12
CA VAL A 672 24.33 4.85 -28.24
C VAL A 672 23.61 3.69 -28.93
N ALA A 673 24.29 2.54 -29.12
CA ALA A 673 23.67 1.36 -29.72
C ALA A 673 22.54 0.82 -28.84
N ARG A 674 22.76 0.68 -27.53
CA ARG A 674 21.74 0.22 -26.57
C ARG A 674 20.59 1.20 -26.43
N ARG A 675 20.87 2.51 -26.40
CA ARG A 675 19.88 3.60 -26.38
C ARG A 675 18.97 3.58 -27.60
N ILE A 676 19.49 3.23 -28.77
CA ILE A 676 18.69 3.07 -29.99
C ILE A 676 17.81 1.82 -29.89
N ILE A 677 18.36 0.67 -29.48
CA ILE A 677 17.62 -0.60 -29.39
C ILE A 677 16.48 -0.51 -28.36
N SER A 678 16.73 0.16 -27.22
CA SER A 678 15.76 0.26 -26.11
C SER A 678 14.78 1.42 -26.23
N SER A 679 14.90 2.27 -27.26
CA SER A 679 14.03 3.42 -27.46
C SER A 679 12.61 3.02 -27.88
N GLU A 680 11.61 3.78 -27.43
CA GLU A 680 10.23 3.68 -27.94
C GLU A 680 10.10 4.18 -29.39
N ASP A 681 11.02 5.05 -29.82
CA ASP A 681 11.18 5.50 -31.23
C ASP A 681 12.66 5.39 -31.66
N PRO A 682 13.13 4.16 -31.99
CA PRO A 682 14.51 3.89 -32.37
C PRO A 682 14.98 4.67 -33.60
N MET A 683 14.05 4.99 -34.50
CA MET A 683 14.34 5.76 -35.71
C MET A 683 14.61 7.24 -35.41
N SER A 684 13.79 7.87 -34.55
CA SER A 684 14.04 9.23 -34.09
C SER A 684 15.33 9.30 -33.28
N THR A 685 15.55 8.33 -32.38
CA THR A 685 16.78 8.24 -31.57
C THR A 685 18.03 8.06 -32.43
N ALA A 686 18.02 7.16 -33.41
CA ALA A 686 19.14 6.97 -34.34
C ALA A 686 19.38 8.21 -35.22
N THR A 687 18.30 8.88 -35.65
CA THR A 687 18.38 10.12 -36.42
C THR A 687 19.02 11.25 -35.60
N ASN A 688 18.68 11.35 -34.32
CA ASN A 688 19.24 12.34 -33.41
C ASN A 688 20.72 12.01 -33.11
N ALA A 689 21.07 10.75 -32.88
CA ALA A 689 22.46 10.32 -32.71
C ALA A 689 23.34 10.64 -33.93
N LEU A 690 22.80 10.45 -35.15
CA LEU A 690 23.43 10.88 -36.39
C LEU A 690 23.58 12.41 -36.49
N LYS A 691 22.59 13.18 -36.06
CA LYS A 691 22.62 14.67 -36.07
C LYS A 691 23.62 15.22 -35.05
N MET A 692 23.73 14.58 -33.89
CA MET A 692 24.61 14.96 -32.79
C MET A 692 26.06 14.51 -33.01
N GLY A 693 26.31 13.67 -34.03
CA GLY A 693 27.65 13.20 -34.37
C GLY A 693 28.12 12.02 -33.53
N GLU A 694 27.23 11.43 -32.74
CA GLU A 694 27.44 10.22 -31.94
C GLU A 694 27.59 9.00 -32.84
N ILE A 695 26.84 8.97 -33.95
CA ILE A 695 27.07 8.03 -35.06
C ILE A 695 27.85 8.77 -36.15
N ARG A 696 29.08 8.32 -36.40
CA ARG A 696 29.96 8.85 -37.45
C ARG A 696 29.96 7.89 -38.64
N TYR A 697 30.06 8.40 -39.86
CA TYR A 697 30.15 7.56 -41.06
C TYR A 697 31.06 8.15 -42.14
N SER A 698 31.60 7.28 -43.00
CA SER A 698 32.44 7.65 -44.14
C SER A 698 32.23 6.69 -45.32
N GLY A 699 32.10 7.24 -46.52
CA GLY A 699 32.02 6.46 -47.76
C GLY A 699 33.40 6.02 -48.25
N VAL A 700 33.51 4.79 -48.76
CA VAL A 700 34.77 4.21 -49.24
C VAL A 700 34.77 4.18 -50.78
N GLY A 701 35.71 4.89 -51.42
CA GLY A 701 35.93 4.88 -52.88
C GLY A 701 35.77 6.24 -53.60
N PHE A 702 36.60 6.49 -54.63
CA PHE A 702 36.80 7.79 -55.31
C PHE A 702 35.58 8.32 -56.09
N GLY A 703 34.59 7.47 -56.40
CA GLY A 703 33.37 7.85 -57.12
C GLY A 703 32.15 8.19 -56.24
N ARG A 704 32.22 8.01 -54.91
CA ARG A 704 31.05 8.15 -54.01
C ARG A 704 31.17 9.27 -52.96
N THR A 705 32.28 10.00 -52.93
CA THR A 705 32.47 11.21 -52.11
C THR A 705 31.42 12.31 -52.41
N LEU A 706 30.80 12.29 -53.61
CA LEU A 706 29.77 13.24 -54.01
C LEU A 706 28.46 13.12 -53.18
N ARG A 707 28.11 11.93 -52.66
CA ARG A 707 26.87 11.74 -51.87
C ARG A 707 26.99 12.26 -50.44
N VAL A 708 28.18 12.21 -49.84
CA VAL A 708 28.46 12.80 -48.51
C VAL A 708 28.45 14.34 -48.58
N PHE A 709 28.81 14.92 -49.74
CA PHE A 709 28.79 16.37 -49.94
C PHE A 709 27.37 16.96 -49.97
N VAL A 710 26.39 16.23 -50.52
CA VAL A 710 24.96 16.63 -50.49
C VAL A 710 24.44 16.74 -49.05
N PHE A 711 24.96 15.95 -48.12
CA PHE A 711 24.54 15.94 -46.71
C PHE A 711 24.99 17.19 -45.94
N LYS A 712 26.23 17.66 -46.15
CA LYS A 712 26.72 18.92 -45.56
C LYS A 712 26.00 20.16 -46.10
N VAL A 713 25.49 20.11 -47.33
CA VAL A 713 24.72 21.20 -47.94
C VAL A 713 23.29 21.25 -47.40
N VAL A 714 22.60 20.10 -47.25
CA VAL A 714 21.22 20.05 -46.70
C VAL A 714 21.17 20.48 -45.22
N ILE A 715 22.14 20.06 -44.40
CA ILE A 715 22.24 20.49 -42.99
C ILE A 715 22.52 22.00 -42.87
N LYS A 716 23.32 22.57 -43.79
CA LYS A 716 23.55 24.03 -43.84
C LYS A 716 22.34 24.82 -44.33
N VAL A 717 21.55 24.27 -45.26
CA VAL A 717 20.33 24.93 -45.77
C VAL A 717 19.23 24.94 -44.71
N TYR A 718 19.11 23.89 -43.89
CA TYR A 718 18.13 23.85 -42.80
C TYR A 718 18.40 24.89 -41.69
N ARG A 719 19.68 25.10 -41.34
CA ARG A 719 20.09 26.18 -40.40
C ARG A 719 19.71 27.59 -40.85
N VAL A 720 19.52 27.82 -42.15
CA VAL A 720 19.14 29.14 -42.69
C VAL A 720 17.62 29.33 -42.70
N VAL A 721 16.84 28.24 -42.78
CA VAL A 721 15.37 28.29 -42.82
C VAL A 721 14.78 28.46 -41.41
N GLU A 722 15.39 27.89 -40.37
CA GLU A 722 14.97 28.12 -38.96
C GLU A 722 15.20 29.56 -38.51
N VAL A 723 16.30 30.20 -38.90
CA VAL A 723 16.62 31.59 -38.50
C VAL A 723 15.70 32.63 -39.19
N ILE A 724 15.05 32.28 -40.30
CA ILE A 724 14.11 33.17 -41.01
C ILE A 724 12.66 32.94 -40.55
N GLY A 725 12.34 31.74 -40.02
CA GLY A 725 11.02 31.42 -39.45
C GLY A 725 10.71 32.21 -38.17
N ASP A 726 11.69 32.37 -37.29
CA ASP A 726 11.52 33.09 -36.01
C ASP A 726 11.52 34.63 -36.15
N LEU A 727 11.76 35.16 -37.35
CA LEU A 727 11.70 36.60 -37.65
C LEU A 727 10.37 37.04 -38.28
N PHE A 728 9.47 36.12 -38.68
CA PHE A 728 8.20 36.45 -39.33
C PHE A 728 7.01 35.51 -39.00
N GLY A 729 7.02 34.80 -37.86
CA GLY A 729 5.92 33.93 -37.40
C GLY A 729 5.24 34.42 -36.14
#